data_AF-A0A7X9JL89-F1
#
_entry.id   AF-A0A7X9JL89-F1
#
_cell.length_a   1.000
_cell.length_b   1.000
_cell.length_c   1.000
_cell.angle_alpha   90.00
_cell.angle_beta   90.00
_cell.angle_gamma   90.00
#
_symmetry.space_group_name_H-M   'P 1'
#
loop_
_entity.id
_entity.type
_entity.pdbx_description
1 polymer ?
#
loop_
_entity_poly.entity_id
_entity_poly.type
_entity_poly.pdbx_seq_one_letter_code
_entity_poly.pdbx_strand_id
1 'polypeptide(L)'
;DNTAVNISGTLNIQPIANFTFTGSGYIKFSSPNWPSNNITYGSGSSITLSGSGQSDKIIEIAQETVFMPNGTLSNGLVYMQHPNARMQAATENTSMFLDNVKFSPLGTTRTQHRGVNVWGNQNCTISNCIFENGQYGIYAYLSYGGASLSVSNCNFTNNTYGMWVHDKSFNSSICTFTKNDYGIYAENTSVNDSKIDNCYFTGNPNRNKYPIRYMNCDGGLSIENSQIFDADATSLYSINSSGNYNLRLYCTTISIPGTSTYALNLANGANLIMSTNTSRSGNCNITAAAPIRLTNAYNINIDNGYNYLNKSGNYHVYGNITAYACNGMPSLYFRNNQWNGTITNLVKNINCSPAQNFTLITNPTATYTSCSNKSLLIENNETTESSAQIINYADDTQDWQAAFNTNAQLFNGSFPEENPHNVQLLENSWENMRYCLKKMYDLKQLHGIANSEFNQTIAVNHKMQQLQRNNYYRLFQLKLEKATLYRMAGNYDKAMELVEELTSDTCSSHKEQADAWLCVLQLEKRISQGLIPPDRIEKERANCPMFQEPAQEQTKSFQNNSSAINIESSSWIKIIPNPASEQITLCVNSESENPCELEITNIFGEHIETISINEGYSERVVPLDKYSKGIYFASLIKNGRKLVIQRFTVVN
;
A
#
# COMPACT_ATOMS: atom_id res chain seq x y z
N ASP A 1 32.85 14.00 18.12
CA ASP A 1 32.21 12.69 17.94
C ASP A 1 33.11 11.75 17.16
N ASN A 2 33.71 10.79 17.84
CA ASN A 2 34.49 9.74 17.19
C ASN A 2 33.57 8.58 16.81
N THR A 3 33.75 8.03 15.61
CA THR A 3 33.09 6.79 15.19
C THR A 3 33.53 5.67 16.13
N ALA A 4 32.60 4.96 16.76
CA ALA A 4 32.91 3.83 17.63
C ALA A 4 33.28 2.59 16.79
N VAL A 5 32.52 2.36 15.71
CA VAL A 5 32.76 1.27 14.76
C VAL A 5 32.45 1.77 13.35
N ASN A 6 33.40 1.59 12.42
CA ASN A 6 33.18 1.85 10.99
C ASN A 6 33.06 0.52 10.23
N ILE A 7 31.88 0.23 9.71
CA ILE A 7 31.54 -0.98 8.97
C ILE A 7 31.60 -0.65 7.48
N SER A 8 32.80 -0.73 6.91
CA SER A 8 33.04 -0.62 5.47
C SER A 8 33.06 -1.98 4.76
N GLY A 9 33.46 -3.04 5.48
CA GLY A 9 33.33 -4.45 5.06
C GLY A 9 32.05 -5.09 5.59
N THR A 10 32.01 -6.42 5.66
CA THR A 10 30.84 -7.18 6.11
C THR A 10 30.72 -7.24 7.64
N LEU A 11 29.58 -6.83 8.18
CA LEU A 11 29.14 -7.17 9.52
C LEU A 11 28.36 -8.49 9.47
N ASN A 12 28.85 -9.52 10.17
CA ASN A 12 28.16 -10.80 10.28
C ASN A 12 27.55 -10.99 11.68
N ILE A 13 26.22 -10.97 11.78
CA ILE A 13 25.47 -11.16 13.02
C ILE A 13 24.93 -12.60 13.05
N GLN A 14 25.44 -13.42 13.97
CA GLN A 14 25.03 -14.82 14.08
C GLN A 14 23.53 -14.96 14.45
N PRO A 15 22.89 -16.12 14.20
CA PRO A 15 21.51 -16.36 14.62
C PRO A 15 21.28 -16.01 16.09
N ILE A 16 20.16 -15.36 16.41
CA ILE A 16 19.76 -14.95 17.77
C ILE A 16 20.70 -13.92 18.43
N ALA A 17 21.82 -13.56 17.79
CA ALA A 17 22.74 -12.58 18.33
C ALA A 17 22.18 -11.16 18.20
N ASN A 18 22.41 -10.35 19.22
CA ASN A 18 22.10 -8.92 19.22
C ASN A 18 23.39 -8.12 19.05
N PHE A 19 23.51 -7.39 17.95
CA PHE A 19 24.57 -6.42 17.76
C PHE A 19 24.18 -5.10 18.43
N THR A 20 24.97 -4.70 19.42
CA THR A 20 24.70 -3.52 20.24
C THR A 20 26.00 -2.79 20.58
N PHE A 21 25.87 -1.56 21.05
CA PHE A 21 26.98 -0.70 21.45
C PHE A 21 26.62 0.04 22.75
N THR A 22 27.59 0.15 23.65
CA THR A 22 27.50 0.95 24.88
C THR A 22 28.70 1.89 24.95
N GLY A 23 28.48 3.15 25.34
CA GLY A 23 29.53 4.16 25.45
C GLY A 23 29.26 5.38 24.57
N SER A 24 30.23 6.27 24.46
CA SER A 24 30.14 7.45 23.59
C SER A 24 30.56 7.12 22.15
N GLY A 25 29.83 7.65 21.18
CA GLY A 25 30.12 7.46 19.76
C GLY A 25 28.95 6.83 18.99
N TYR A 26 29.22 6.46 17.74
CA TYR A 26 28.21 5.98 16.80
C TYR A 26 28.75 4.90 15.88
N ILE A 27 27.83 4.17 15.25
CA ILE A 27 28.16 3.16 14.24
C ILE A 27 28.03 3.78 12.85
N LYS A 28 29.09 3.68 12.06
CA LYS A 28 29.09 4.14 10.67
C LYS A 28 28.98 2.95 9.74
N PHE A 29 28.01 2.99 8.81
CA PHE A 29 27.92 2.06 7.70
C PHE A 29 28.39 2.76 6.42
N SER A 30 29.50 2.30 5.84
CA SER A 30 30.17 2.97 4.71
C SER A 30 30.67 2.00 3.64
N SER A 31 29.91 0.96 3.34
CA SER A 31 30.24 0.01 2.29
C SER A 31 30.37 0.72 0.94
N PRO A 32 31.47 0.46 0.19
CA PRO A 32 31.63 0.98 -1.16
C PRO A 32 30.84 0.17 -2.21
N ASN A 33 30.24 -0.97 -1.81
CA ASN A 33 29.58 -1.88 -2.74
C ASN A 33 28.23 -1.33 -3.21
N TRP A 34 27.87 -1.69 -4.44
CA TRP A 34 26.56 -1.44 -5.02
C TRP A 34 25.93 -2.77 -5.49
N PRO A 35 24.82 -3.23 -4.88
CA PRO A 35 24.13 -2.63 -3.74
C PRO A 35 24.96 -2.70 -2.44
N SER A 36 24.70 -1.77 -1.51
CA SER A 36 25.39 -1.68 -0.22
C SER A 36 24.90 -2.76 0.76
N ASN A 37 25.18 -4.02 0.46
CA ASN A 37 24.74 -5.17 1.25
C ASN A 37 25.90 -5.70 2.10
N ASN A 38 26.17 -5.02 3.21
CA ASN A 38 27.30 -5.31 4.10
C ASN A 38 26.87 -5.82 5.48
N ILE A 39 25.61 -6.25 5.64
CA ILE A 39 25.12 -6.91 6.85
C ILE A 39 24.63 -8.30 6.47
N THR A 40 25.34 -9.34 6.90
CA THR A 40 24.86 -10.72 6.86
C THR A 40 24.34 -11.08 8.24
N TYR A 41 23.18 -11.73 8.30
CA TYR A 41 22.50 -11.91 9.58
C TYR A 41 21.74 -13.24 9.62
N GLY A 42 21.80 -13.92 10.77
CA GLY A 42 21.10 -15.18 11.00
C GLY A 42 19.64 -15.00 11.44
N SER A 43 18.87 -16.08 11.45
CA SER A 43 17.48 -16.06 11.95
C SER A 43 17.41 -15.52 13.38
N GLY A 44 16.44 -14.64 13.65
CA GLY A 44 16.23 -14.02 14.96
C GLY A 44 17.29 -13.02 15.41
N SER A 45 18.32 -12.76 14.61
CA SER A 45 19.34 -11.75 14.91
C SER A 45 18.76 -10.33 14.96
N SER A 46 19.41 -9.45 15.69
CA SER A 46 18.97 -8.06 15.84
C SER A 46 20.12 -7.05 15.94
N ILE A 47 19.77 -5.78 15.69
CA ILE A 47 20.58 -4.61 16.00
C ILE A 47 19.80 -3.76 17.01
N THR A 48 20.39 -3.54 18.19
CA THR A 48 19.81 -2.71 19.25
C THR A 48 20.74 -1.55 19.59
N LEU A 49 20.30 -0.32 19.33
CA LEU A 49 21.09 0.89 19.59
C LEU A 49 20.22 1.93 20.31
N SER A 50 20.76 2.49 21.39
CA SER A 50 20.13 3.58 22.13
C SER A 50 21.13 4.71 22.31
N GLY A 51 20.69 5.94 22.11
CA GLY A 51 21.43 7.13 22.49
C GLY A 51 20.85 7.76 23.76
N SER A 52 21.23 9.02 23.97
CA SER A 52 20.77 9.88 25.07
C SER A 52 19.71 10.92 24.65
N GLY A 53 19.35 10.97 23.35
CA GLY A 53 18.34 11.86 22.79
C GLY A 53 18.50 12.03 21.28
N GLN A 54 17.54 12.71 20.63
CA GLN A 54 17.49 12.87 19.17
C GLN A 54 18.64 13.68 18.54
N SER A 55 19.52 14.28 19.35
CA SER A 55 20.76 14.91 18.88
C SER A 55 21.98 13.99 18.96
N ASP A 56 21.87 12.88 19.69
CA ASP A 56 22.95 11.92 19.91
C ASP A 56 23.04 10.98 18.71
N LYS A 57 24.08 11.16 17.89
CA LYS A 57 24.27 10.32 16.70
C LYS A 57 24.55 8.89 17.16
N ILE A 58 23.67 7.95 16.78
CA ILE A 58 23.83 6.52 17.06
C ILE A 58 24.22 5.74 15.80
N ILE A 59 23.80 6.23 14.63
CA ILE A 59 24.10 5.64 13.33
C ILE A 59 24.49 6.75 12.34
N GLU A 60 25.49 6.51 11.51
CA GLU A 60 25.79 7.27 10.30
C GLU A 60 25.67 6.36 9.07
N ILE A 61 24.74 6.68 8.17
CA ILE A 61 24.53 5.95 6.92
C ILE A 61 25.29 6.68 5.81
N ALA A 62 26.53 6.24 5.57
CA ALA A 62 27.44 6.74 4.54
C ALA A 62 27.40 5.92 3.24
N GLN A 63 26.37 5.09 3.08
CA GLN A 63 26.13 4.20 1.96
C GLN A 63 24.67 4.32 1.49
N GLU A 64 24.32 3.71 0.35
CA GLU A 64 22.99 3.92 -0.24
C GLU A 64 21.87 3.23 0.56
N THR A 65 22.09 2.01 1.04
CA THR A 65 21.12 1.26 1.86
C THR A 65 21.79 0.60 3.04
N VAL A 66 21.15 0.64 4.21
CA VAL A 66 21.40 -0.29 5.32
C VAL A 66 20.24 -1.27 5.38
N PHE A 67 20.50 -2.53 5.05
CA PHE A 67 19.53 -3.63 5.15
C PHE A 67 19.48 -4.11 6.59
N MET A 68 18.53 -3.58 7.35
CA MET A 68 18.39 -3.84 8.78
C MET A 68 17.80 -5.24 9.00
N PRO A 69 18.45 -6.11 9.81
CA PRO A 69 17.77 -7.26 10.41
C PRO A 69 16.71 -6.75 11.41
N ASN A 70 16.30 -7.54 12.40
CA ASN A 70 15.41 -7.00 13.43
C ASN A 70 16.07 -5.78 14.09
N GLY A 71 15.37 -4.65 14.14
CA GLY A 71 15.94 -3.38 14.56
C GLY A 71 15.20 -2.83 15.78
N THR A 72 15.95 -2.42 16.80
CA THR A 72 15.42 -1.61 17.91
C THR A 72 16.31 -0.39 18.08
N LEU A 73 15.81 0.76 17.66
CA LEU A 73 16.52 2.03 17.77
C LEU A 73 15.77 2.96 18.70
N SER A 74 16.50 3.59 19.63
CA SER A 74 15.88 4.57 20.52
C SER A 74 16.75 5.76 20.86
N ASN A 75 16.11 6.88 21.19
CA ASN A 75 16.75 8.07 21.76
C ASN A 75 18.00 8.53 20.99
N GLY A 76 17.93 8.66 19.66
CA GLY A 76 19.14 8.87 18.87
C GLY A 76 18.90 9.52 17.51
N LEU A 77 20.00 9.92 16.87
CA LEU A 77 20.08 10.43 15.51
C LEU A 77 20.66 9.35 14.58
N VAL A 78 19.91 9.03 13.54
CA VAL A 78 20.38 8.34 12.33
C VAL A 78 20.76 9.42 11.33
N TYR A 79 22.06 9.69 11.23
CA TYR A 79 22.59 10.67 10.30
C TYR A 79 22.61 10.09 8.87
N MET A 80 21.79 10.66 8.00
CA MET A 80 21.70 10.34 6.57
C MET A 80 22.83 11.04 5.78
N GLN A 81 24.07 10.55 5.92
CA GLN A 81 25.23 11.16 5.26
C GLN A 81 25.18 11.00 3.74
N HIS A 82 24.84 9.80 3.24
CA HIS A 82 24.76 9.56 1.81
C HIS A 82 23.52 10.25 1.21
N PRO A 83 23.62 10.94 0.05
CA PRO A 83 22.50 11.70 -0.52
C PRO A 83 21.24 10.88 -0.79
N ASN A 84 21.39 9.57 -1.02
CA ASN A 84 20.29 8.62 -1.23
C ASN A 84 20.14 7.61 -0.07
N ALA A 85 20.71 7.90 1.10
CA ALA A 85 20.69 7.00 2.25
C ALA A 85 19.29 6.48 2.57
N ARG A 86 19.17 5.21 2.91
CA ARG A 86 17.96 4.66 3.51
C ARG A 86 18.29 3.59 4.53
N MET A 87 17.49 3.54 5.58
CA MET A 87 17.36 2.36 6.43
C MET A 87 16.20 1.53 5.92
N GLN A 88 16.45 0.27 5.58
CA GLN A 88 15.45 -0.59 4.97
C GLN A 88 15.31 -1.87 5.77
N ALA A 89 14.07 -2.27 6.07
CA ALA A 89 13.78 -3.61 6.55
C ALA A 89 14.32 -4.64 5.53
N ALA A 90 15.16 -5.57 5.99
CA ALA A 90 15.85 -6.47 5.08
C ALA A 90 14.90 -7.50 4.43
N THR A 91 13.79 -7.83 5.07
CA THR A 91 12.72 -8.70 4.54
C THR A 91 11.34 -8.24 5.04
N GLU A 92 10.26 -8.82 4.53
CA GLU A 92 8.88 -8.65 5.01
C GLU A 92 8.62 -9.26 6.40
N ASN A 93 9.54 -10.06 6.93
CA ASN A 93 9.45 -10.64 8.28
C ASN A 93 10.30 -9.89 9.32
N THR A 94 11.08 -8.90 8.89
CA THR A 94 11.90 -8.08 9.79
C THR A 94 11.00 -7.31 10.77
N SER A 95 11.34 -7.31 12.05
CA SER A 95 10.69 -6.44 13.04
C SER A 95 11.46 -5.12 13.18
N MET A 96 10.77 -3.98 13.22
CA MET A 96 11.40 -2.67 13.41
C MET A 96 10.67 -1.87 14.49
N PHE A 97 11.40 -1.56 15.57
CA PHE A 97 10.93 -0.75 16.68
C PHE A 97 11.78 0.52 16.73
N LEU A 98 11.17 1.65 16.37
CA LEU A 98 11.83 2.95 16.32
C LEU A 98 11.12 3.88 17.31
N ASP A 99 11.83 4.32 18.35
CA ASP A 99 11.24 5.17 19.38
C ASP A 99 12.13 6.36 19.73
N ASN A 100 11.63 7.59 19.59
CA ASN A 100 12.41 8.80 19.87
C ASN A 100 13.70 8.89 19.02
N VAL A 101 13.60 8.53 17.74
CA VAL A 101 14.71 8.55 16.79
C VAL A 101 14.52 9.65 15.74
N LYS A 102 15.59 10.38 15.44
CA LYS A 102 15.64 11.38 14.37
C LYS A 102 16.36 10.82 13.15
N PHE A 103 15.74 10.92 11.97
CA PHE A 103 16.33 10.62 10.67
C PHE A 103 16.52 11.93 9.91
N SER A 104 17.77 12.33 9.70
CA SER A 104 18.08 13.65 9.15
C SER A 104 19.49 13.71 8.54
N PRO A 105 19.73 14.53 7.50
CA PRO A 105 21.07 14.97 7.14
C PRO A 105 21.56 16.07 8.12
N LEU A 106 22.84 16.45 8.10
CA LEU A 106 23.33 17.55 8.95
C LEU A 106 22.86 18.94 8.50
N GLY A 107 22.34 19.06 7.27
CA GLY A 107 21.89 20.32 6.69
C GLY A 107 20.38 20.54 6.80
N THR A 108 19.95 21.77 6.51
CA THR A 108 18.53 22.17 6.44
C THR A 108 17.93 22.05 5.04
N THR A 109 18.76 21.74 4.04
CA THR A 109 18.33 21.55 2.65
C THR A 109 17.81 20.14 2.46
N ARG A 110 16.67 20.01 1.76
CA ARG A 110 16.12 18.72 1.37
C ARG A 110 17.11 17.97 0.46
N THR A 111 17.35 16.72 0.77
CA THR A 111 18.19 15.77 0.02
C THR A 111 17.33 14.65 -0.58
N GLN A 112 17.95 13.68 -1.25
CA GLN A 112 17.27 12.53 -1.84
C GLN A 112 17.28 11.29 -0.91
N HIS A 113 17.56 11.45 0.39
CA HIS A 113 17.56 10.30 1.29
C HIS A 113 16.12 9.78 1.43
N ARG A 114 15.98 8.46 1.57
CA ARG A 114 14.66 7.80 1.54
C ARG A 114 14.21 7.34 2.92
N GLY A 115 14.80 7.89 3.98
CA GLY A 115 14.31 7.74 5.34
C GLY A 115 14.30 6.27 5.77
N VAL A 116 13.13 5.83 6.24
CA VAL A 116 12.86 4.43 6.60
C VAL A 116 12.00 3.77 5.53
N ASN A 117 12.43 2.59 5.07
CA ASN A 117 11.71 1.76 4.10
C ASN A 117 11.16 0.48 4.76
N VAL A 118 9.85 0.23 4.61
CA VAL A 118 9.11 -0.93 5.14
C VAL A 118 8.35 -1.68 4.04
N TRP A 119 8.22 -3.00 4.19
CA TRP A 119 7.65 -3.94 3.22
C TRP A 119 6.42 -4.72 3.75
N GLY A 120 5.54 -4.09 4.54
CA GLY A 120 4.42 -4.79 5.20
C GLY A 120 4.86 -5.72 6.34
N ASN A 121 5.99 -5.37 6.96
CA ASN A 121 6.62 -6.01 8.11
C ASN A 121 5.64 -6.35 9.23
N GLN A 122 5.61 -7.62 9.66
CA GLN A 122 4.63 -8.11 10.65
C GLN A 122 4.62 -7.32 11.97
N ASN A 123 5.78 -6.85 12.42
CA ASN A 123 5.93 -6.10 13.68
C ASN A 123 6.76 -4.83 13.45
N CYS A 124 6.12 -3.77 12.96
CA CYS A 124 6.75 -2.46 12.76
C CYS A 124 6.01 -1.39 13.57
N THR A 125 6.70 -0.81 14.55
CA THR A 125 6.18 0.30 15.36
C THR A 125 7.15 1.48 15.27
N ILE A 126 6.62 2.63 14.85
CA ILE A 126 7.39 3.86 14.71
C ILE A 126 6.72 4.93 15.57
N SER A 127 7.35 5.27 16.68
CA SER A 127 6.83 6.23 17.66
C SER A 127 7.80 7.34 17.98
N ASN A 128 7.28 8.54 18.31
CA ASN A 128 8.09 9.65 18.83
C ASN A 128 9.25 10.08 17.92
N CYS A 129 9.23 9.73 16.63
CA CYS A 129 10.35 9.93 15.71
C CYS A 129 10.27 11.27 14.96
N ILE A 130 11.41 11.75 14.47
CA ILE A 130 11.51 12.90 13.56
C ILE A 130 12.07 12.42 12.23
N PHE A 131 11.42 12.77 11.13
CA PHE A 131 11.89 12.54 9.77
C PHE A 131 11.97 13.86 9.03
N GLU A 132 13.17 14.28 8.61
CA GLU A 132 13.33 15.58 7.98
C GLU A 132 14.30 15.62 6.80
N ASN A 133 14.05 16.57 5.90
CA ASN A 133 14.93 16.94 4.78
C ASN A 133 15.25 15.79 3.80
N GLY A 134 14.33 14.84 3.63
CA GLY A 134 14.47 13.72 2.69
C GLY A 134 13.55 13.78 1.47
N GLN A 135 13.72 12.81 0.58
CA GLN A 135 12.70 12.46 -0.40
C GLN A 135 11.50 11.82 0.30
N TYR A 136 11.77 10.89 1.22
CA TYR A 136 10.76 10.25 2.05
C TYR A 136 11.14 10.36 3.52
N GLY A 137 10.17 10.62 4.39
CA GLY A 137 10.30 10.31 5.81
C GLY A 137 10.14 8.80 6.02
N ILE A 138 8.98 8.28 5.63
CA ILE A 138 8.71 6.83 5.55
C ILE A 138 8.26 6.49 4.14
N TYR A 139 8.89 5.48 3.56
CA TYR A 139 8.46 4.80 2.34
C TYR A 139 7.89 3.43 2.71
N ALA A 140 6.60 3.22 2.48
CA ALA A 140 5.89 2.02 2.91
C ALA A 140 5.26 1.29 1.73
N TYR A 141 5.95 0.27 1.23
CA TYR A 141 5.46 -0.59 0.16
C TYR A 141 4.89 -1.87 0.74
N LEU A 142 3.62 -1.83 1.14
CA LEU A 142 3.04 -2.83 2.03
C LEU A 142 2.49 -4.06 1.31
N SER A 143 2.72 -4.23 0.00
CA SER A 143 2.22 -5.40 -0.73
C SER A 143 2.78 -6.72 -0.23
N TYR A 144 4.06 -6.72 0.14
CA TYR A 144 4.72 -7.86 0.75
C TYR A 144 4.32 -7.95 2.24
N GLY A 145 4.44 -9.11 2.87
CA GLY A 145 4.05 -9.28 4.28
C GLY A 145 2.53 -9.16 4.52
N GLY A 146 2.09 -8.87 5.75
CA GLY A 146 0.66 -8.95 6.11
C GLY A 146 0.15 -7.82 7.01
N ALA A 147 1.02 -6.96 7.54
CA ALA A 147 0.62 -6.00 8.56
C ALA A 147 0.46 -4.57 8.03
N SER A 148 -0.49 -3.85 8.62
CA SER A 148 -0.66 -2.42 8.46
C SER A 148 0.51 -1.66 9.09
N LEU A 149 0.88 -0.52 8.50
CA LEU A 149 1.88 0.36 9.10
C LEU A 149 1.27 1.15 10.28
N SER A 150 1.91 1.14 11.44
CA SER A 150 1.54 1.98 12.58
C SER A 150 2.61 3.05 12.87
N VAL A 151 2.19 4.32 12.86
CA VAL A 151 3.03 5.49 13.12
C VAL A 151 2.34 6.40 14.12
N SER A 152 3.01 6.72 15.23
CA SER A 152 2.42 7.52 16.30
C SER A 152 3.33 8.61 16.85
N ASN A 153 2.80 9.80 17.12
CA ASN A 153 3.54 10.91 17.73
C ASN A 153 4.84 11.29 16.99
N CYS A 154 4.83 11.20 15.66
CA CYS A 154 6.00 11.50 14.82
C CYS A 154 5.90 12.89 14.19
N ASN A 155 7.05 13.50 13.88
CA ASN A 155 7.13 14.75 13.12
C ASN A 155 7.80 14.52 11.76
N PHE A 156 7.13 14.94 10.69
CA PHE A 156 7.61 14.88 9.33
C PHE A 156 7.84 16.30 8.82
N THR A 157 9.11 16.70 8.64
CA THR A 157 9.46 18.09 8.30
C THR A 157 10.27 18.20 7.01
N ASN A 158 9.81 19.04 6.07
CA ASN A 158 10.58 19.40 4.87
C ASN A 158 10.98 18.20 3.98
N ASN A 159 10.14 17.17 3.89
CA ASN A 159 10.33 16.05 2.97
C ASN A 159 9.57 16.27 1.65
N THR A 160 9.93 15.57 0.58
CA THR A 160 9.03 15.48 -0.58
C THR A 160 7.77 14.73 -0.17
N TYR A 161 7.91 13.57 0.46
CA TYR A 161 6.81 12.82 1.07
C TYR A 161 7.09 12.65 2.57
N GLY A 162 6.21 13.15 3.43
CA GLY A 162 6.27 12.81 4.86
C GLY A 162 6.11 11.31 5.02
N MET A 163 4.97 10.79 4.55
CA MET A 163 4.72 9.37 4.38
C MET A 163 4.26 9.06 2.95
N TRP A 164 4.85 8.03 2.35
CA TRP A 164 4.37 7.42 1.13
C TRP A 164 3.93 5.98 1.43
N VAL A 165 2.71 5.60 1.06
CA VAL A 165 2.10 4.30 1.40
C VAL A 165 1.48 3.65 0.17
N HIS A 166 1.68 2.35 0.00
CA HIS A 166 1.12 1.55 -1.09
C HIS A 166 0.49 0.24 -0.59
N ASP A 167 -0.66 -0.11 -1.18
CA ASP A 167 -1.40 -1.38 -1.05
C ASP A 167 -2.12 -1.68 0.28
N LYS A 168 -1.45 -1.77 1.43
CA LYS A 168 -2.17 -2.09 2.70
C LYS A 168 -2.55 -0.83 3.48
N SER A 169 -3.36 -1.02 4.52
CA SER A 169 -3.79 0.08 5.39
C SER A 169 -2.64 0.61 6.25
N PHE A 170 -2.82 1.84 6.73
CA PHE A 170 -1.90 2.49 7.66
C PHE A 170 -2.65 3.21 8.77
N ASN A 171 -2.04 3.35 9.93
CA ASN A 171 -2.55 4.15 11.03
C ASN A 171 -1.50 5.22 11.37
N SER A 172 -1.87 6.48 11.19
CA SER A 172 -1.09 7.65 11.60
C SER A 172 -1.84 8.39 12.70
N SER A 173 -1.27 8.40 13.91
CA SER A 173 -1.90 9.04 15.07
C SER A 173 -1.00 10.08 15.73
N ILE A 174 -1.53 11.24 16.12
CA ILE A 174 -0.78 12.28 16.87
C ILE A 174 0.45 12.77 16.08
N CYS A 175 0.44 12.64 14.75
CA CYS A 175 1.60 13.02 13.93
C CYS A 175 1.49 14.47 13.47
N THR A 176 2.64 15.14 13.31
CA THR A 176 2.74 16.49 12.75
C THR A 176 3.43 16.44 11.40
N PHE A 177 2.83 17.08 10.39
CA PHE A 177 3.37 17.20 9.04
C PHE A 177 3.62 18.67 8.72
N THR A 178 4.88 19.02 8.47
CA THR A 178 5.35 20.40 8.29
C THR A 178 6.19 20.56 7.03
N LYS A 179 5.85 21.54 6.19
CA LYS A 179 6.67 21.94 5.02
C LYS A 179 6.98 20.79 4.03
N ASN A 180 6.16 19.74 3.99
CA ASN A 180 6.36 18.66 3.03
C ASN A 180 5.70 19.00 1.70
N ASP A 181 6.15 18.41 0.59
CA ASP A 181 5.37 18.51 -0.66
C ASP A 181 4.09 17.68 -0.51
N TYR A 182 4.19 16.48 0.05
CA TYR A 182 3.07 15.65 0.45
C TYR A 182 3.18 15.35 1.94
N GLY A 183 2.15 15.67 2.73
CA GLY A 183 2.10 15.25 4.13
C GLY A 183 1.99 13.73 4.20
N ILE A 184 0.85 13.21 3.72
CA ILE A 184 0.62 11.80 3.48
C ILE A 184 0.21 11.62 2.01
N TYR A 185 0.92 10.74 1.31
CA TYR A 185 0.54 10.22 0.02
C TYR A 185 0.32 8.71 0.14
N ALA A 186 -0.90 8.26 -0.10
CA ALA A 186 -1.25 6.85 -0.14
C ALA A 186 -1.88 6.51 -1.48
N GLU A 187 -1.54 5.34 -2.01
CA GLU A 187 -2.08 4.86 -3.28
C GLU A 187 -2.40 3.37 -3.26
N ASN A 188 -3.42 2.99 -4.06
CA ASN A 188 -3.83 1.61 -4.27
C ASN A 188 -4.09 0.82 -2.98
N THR A 189 -4.45 1.50 -1.89
CA THR A 189 -4.73 0.80 -0.64
C THR A 189 -5.95 -0.10 -0.82
N SER A 190 -5.87 -1.35 -0.39
CA SER A 190 -6.81 -2.44 -0.68
C SER A 190 -7.42 -3.05 0.59
N VAL A 191 -6.95 -2.62 1.76
CA VAL A 191 -7.40 -3.07 3.08
C VAL A 191 -8.11 -1.90 3.74
N ASN A 192 -9.32 -2.15 4.25
CA ASN A 192 -10.00 -1.20 5.12
C ASN A 192 -9.15 -0.96 6.39
N ASP A 193 -9.40 0.11 7.14
CA ASP A 193 -8.68 0.48 8.38
C ASP A 193 -7.52 1.47 8.22
N SER A 194 -7.41 2.14 7.07
CA SER A 194 -6.55 3.32 6.99
C SER A 194 -7.10 4.42 7.92
N LYS A 195 -6.26 4.97 8.79
CA LYS A 195 -6.64 5.97 9.79
C LYS A 195 -5.63 7.11 9.90
N ILE A 196 -6.14 8.33 9.96
CA ILE A 196 -5.43 9.55 10.33
C ILE A 196 -6.16 10.13 11.55
N ASP A 197 -5.53 10.11 12.72
CA ASP A 197 -6.18 10.47 13.99
C ASP A 197 -5.36 11.48 14.78
N ASN A 198 -5.99 12.57 15.21
CA ASN A 198 -5.34 13.62 16.00
C ASN A 198 -4.05 14.15 15.35
N CYS A 199 -4.00 14.19 14.01
CA CYS A 199 -2.83 14.64 13.27
C CYS A 199 -2.93 16.14 12.95
N TYR A 200 -1.78 16.78 12.84
CA TYR A 200 -1.65 18.20 12.55
C TYR A 200 -0.85 18.44 11.27
N PHE A 201 -1.52 18.99 10.26
CA PHE A 201 -0.88 19.45 9.02
C PHE A 201 -0.82 20.97 9.09
N THR A 202 0.41 21.50 9.20
CA THR A 202 0.66 22.93 9.47
C THR A 202 0.23 23.84 8.32
N GLY A 203 -0.10 25.08 8.67
CA GLY A 203 -0.35 26.18 7.73
C GLY A 203 0.87 27.09 7.51
N ASN A 204 0.63 28.29 6.97
CA ASN A 204 1.65 29.32 6.72
C ASN A 204 2.46 29.68 7.99
N PRO A 205 3.80 29.85 7.90
CA PRO A 205 4.66 29.76 6.71
C PRO A 205 5.16 28.35 6.36
N ASN A 206 4.89 27.37 7.21
CA ASN A 206 5.47 26.03 7.12
C ASN A 206 4.48 25.02 6.52
N ARG A 207 3.65 25.43 5.57
CA ARG A 207 2.56 24.62 5.03
C ARG A 207 3.05 23.43 4.21
N ASN A 208 2.23 22.39 4.13
CA ASN A 208 2.42 21.31 3.19
C ASN A 208 1.87 21.71 1.81
N LYS A 209 2.53 21.34 0.71
CA LYS A 209 2.00 21.62 -0.64
C LYS A 209 0.70 20.84 -0.88
N TYR A 210 0.69 19.57 -0.52
CA TYR A 210 -0.41 18.63 -0.66
C TYR A 210 -0.57 17.85 0.66
N PRO A 211 -1.36 18.36 1.62
CA PRO A 211 -1.46 17.74 2.95
C PRO A 211 -1.80 16.24 2.90
N ILE A 212 -2.87 15.87 2.17
CA ILE A 212 -3.31 14.48 2.05
C ILE A 212 -3.65 14.15 0.59
N ARG A 213 -3.06 13.06 0.09
CA ARG A 213 -3.40 12.41 -1.18
C ARG A 213 -3.70 10.95 -0.92
N TYR A 214 -4.89 10.50 -1.30
CA TYR A 214 -5.33 9.11 -1.16
C TYR A 214 -5.91 8.67 -2.49
N MET A 215 -5.08 8.07 -3.32
CA MET A 215 -5.30 7.99 -4.77
C MET A 215 -5.53 6.54 -5.20
N ASN A 216 -6.56 6.32 -6.02
CA ASN A 216 -6.90 5.03 -6.62
C ASN A 216 -7.02 3.90 -5.59
N CYS A 217 -7.59 4.21 -4.44
CA CYS A 217 -7.70 3.28 -3.31
C CYS A 217 -9.09 2.63 -3.25
N ASP A 218 -9.14 1.40 -2.75
CA ASP A 218 -10.38 0.67 -2.46
C ASP A 218 -10.56 0.43 -0.95
N GLY A 219 -9.48 0.53 -0.17
CA GLY A 219 -9.49 0.50 1.29
C GLY A 219 -10.03 1.80 1.88
N GLY A 220 -10.97 1.69 2.84
CA GLY A 220 -11.56 2.81 3.55
C GLY A 220 -10.54 3.66 4.32
N LEU A 221 -10.76 4.97 4.34
CA LEU A 221 -9.96 5.94 5.12
C LEU A 221 -10.85 6.63 6.15
N SER A 222 -10.41 6.67 7.40
CA SER A 222 -10.99 7.55 8.44
C SER A 222 -10.03 8.67 8.80
N ILE A 223 -10.51 9.91 8.77
CA ILE A 223 -9.78 11.08 9.25
C ILE A 223 -10.56 11.67 10.43
N GLU A 224 -9.91 11.68 11.59
CA GLU A 224 -10.53 11.97 12.87
C GLU A 224 -9.69 12.94 13.69
N ASN A 225 -10.36 13.84 14.42
CA ASN A 225 -9.74 14.77 15.39
C ASN A 225 -8.55 15.59 14.83
N SER A 226 -8.46 15.70 13.51
CA SER A 226 -7.27 16.20 12.85
C SER A 226 -7.45 17.66 12.45
N GLN A 227 -6.32 18.34 12.29
CA GLN A 227 -6.26 19.74 11.89
C GLN A 227 -5.44 19.85 10.62
N ILE A 228 -6.07 20.35 9.56
CA ILE A 228 -5.48 20.43 8.22
C ILE A 228 -5.54 21.89 7.77
N PHE A 229 -4.40 22.57 7.85
CA PHE A 229 -4.29 23.96 7.48
C PHE A 229 -3.67 24.15 6.11
N ASP A 230 -4.12 25.22 5.46
CA ASP A 230 -3.57 25.92 4.30
C ASP A 230 -2.64 25.09 3.40
N ALA A 231 -3.17 24.55 2.30
CA ALA A 231 -2.35 23.97 1.25
C ALA A 231 -1.60 25.08 0.48
N ASP A 232 -0.49 24.74 -0.18
CA ASP A 232 0.20 25.74 -1.00
C ASP A 232 -0.72 26.35 -2.06
N ALA A 233 -0.51 27.62 -2.43
CA ALA A 233 -1.34 28.34 -3.39
C ALA A 233 -1.40 27.67 -4.77
N THR A 234 -0.43 26.81 -5.07
CA THR A 234 -0.38 25.96 -6.27
C THR A 234 -1.23 24.70 -6.16
N SER A 235 -1.69 24.34 -4.96
CA SER A 235 -2.57 23.22 -4.71
C SER A 235 -4.03 23.62 -4.83
N LEU A 236 -4.76 22.83 -5.62
CA LEU A 236 -6.21 22.95 -5.72
C LEU A 236 -6.94 22.34 -4.52
N TYR A 237 -6.33 21.41 -3.78
CA TYR A 237 -7.01 20.57 -2.78
C TYR A 237 -6.14 20.30 -1.54
N SER A 238 -6.68 20.45 -0.33
CA SER A 238 -6.00 19.96 0.88
C SER A 238 -6.08 18.44 1.00
N ILE A 239 -7.27 17.88 0.85
CA ILE A 239 -7.51 16.44 0.75
C ILE A 239 -7.94 16.14 -0.69
N ASN A 240 -7.18 15.28 -1.37
CA ASN A 240 -7.61 14.71 -2.64
C ASN A 240 -7.75 13.21 -2.48
N SER A 241 -8.93 12.70 -2.81
CA SER A 241 -9.37 11.34 -2.58
C SER A 241 -9.92 10.77 -3.89
N SER A 242 -9.44 9.61 -4.32
CA SER A 242 -9.98 8.89 -5.48
C SER A 242 -9.98 7.37 -5.30
N GLY A 243 -10.94 6.69 -5.93
CA GLY A 243 -11.12 5.23 -5.88
C GLY A 243 -12.43 4.83 -5.22
N ASN A 244 -12.72 3.54 -5.10
CA ASN A 244 -14.02 3.05 -4.64
C ASN A 244 -14.00 2.68 -3.15
N TYR A 245 -14.14 3.68 -2.28
CA TYR A 245 -14.07 3.47 -0.85
C TYR A 245 -14.88 4.50 -0.06
N ASN A 246 -15.06 4.21 1.23
CA ASN A 246 -15.68 5.14 2.17
C ASN A 246 -14.61 6.03 2.83
N LEU A 247 -14.64 7.33 2.50
CA LEU A 247 -13.95 8.36 3.25
C LEU A 247 -14.83 8.81 4.43
N ARG A 248 -14.38 8.50 5.63
CA ARG A 248 -15.00 8.93 6.88
C ARG A 248 -14.28 10.16 7.41
N LEU A 249 -15.02 11.23 7.66
CA LEU A 249 -14.45 12.51 8.12
C LEU A 249 -15.21 12.99 9.36
N TYR A 250 -14.53 12.97 10.50
CA TYR A 250 -15.12 13.29 11.80
C TYR A 250 -14.21 14.22 12.60
N CYS A 251 -14.80 15.15 13.35
CA CYS A 251 -14.09 16.06 14.26
C CYS A 251 -12.85 16.75 13.65
N THR A 252 -12.87 16.98 12.34
CA THR A 252 -11.71 17.47 11.61
C THR A 252 -11.89 18.95 11.29
N THR A 253 -10.84 19.73 11.52
CA THR A 253 -10.78 21.12 11.09
C THR A 253 -9.96 21.20 9.82
N ILE A 254 -10.53 21.73 8.75
CA ILE A 254 -9.83 22.05 7.51
C ILE A 254 -9.97 23.55 7.29
N SER A 255 -8.87 24.29 7.29
CA SER A 255 -8.92 25.75 7.16
C SER A 255 -7.94 26.23 6.11
N ILE A 256 -8.50 26.72 5.01
CA ILE A 256 -7.75 27.20 3.83
C ILE A 256 -8.20 28.64 3.55
N PRO A 257 -7.38 29.64 3.92
CA PRO A 257 -7.65 31.02 3.55
C PRO A 257 -7.52 31.22 2.03
N GLY A 258 -8.45 31.95 1.42
CA GLY A 258 -8.40 32.31 -0.01
C GLY A 258 -9.55 31.74 -0.84
N THR A 259 -9.60 32.07 -2.13
CA THR A 259 -10.77 31.86 -3.01
C THR A 259 -10.56 30.82 -4.13
N SER A 260 -9.38 30.19 -4.22
CA SER A 260 -9.02 29.29 -5.32
C SER A 260 -8.91 27.80 -4.94
N THR A 261 -8.79 27.48 -3.65
CA THR A 261 -8.46 26.12 -3.18
C THR A 261 -9.64 25.49 -2.47
N TYR A 262 -9.93 24.23 -2.79
CA TYR A 262 -10.99 23.44 -2.17
C TYR A 262 -10.44 22.64 -0.98
N ALA A 263 -11.28 22.41 0.03
CA ALA A 263 -10.85 21.63 1.19
C ALA A 263 -10.74 20.14 0.88
N LEU A 264 -11.82 19.57 0.36
CA LEU A 264 -11.91 18.18 -0.02
C LEU A 264 -12.29 18.06 -1.50
N ASN A 265 -11.53 17.28 -2.26
CA ASN A 265 -11.97 16.72 -3.53
C ASN A 265 -12.17 15.22 -3.38
N LEU A 266 -13.41 14.79 -3.58
CA LEU A 266 -13.83 13.39 -3.59
C LEU A 266 -14.05 12.99 -5.04
N ALA A 267 -13.33 11.99 -5.52
CA ALA A 267 -13.30 11.66 -6.94
C ALA A 267 -13.46 10.16 -7.25
N ASN A 268 -13.87 9.88 -8.49
CA ASN A 268 -13.80 8.56 -9.13
C ASN A 268 -14.30 7.40 -8.24
N GLY A 269 -15.57 7.46 -7.82
CA GLY A 269 -16.20 6.39 -7.03
C GLY A 269 -16.08 6.53 -5.51
N ALA A 270 -15.34 7.52 -5.00
CA ALA A 270 -15.21 7.67 -3.55
C ALA A 270 -16.53 8.15 -2.92
N ASN A 271 -16.82 7.68 -1.71
CA ASN A 271 -18.02 8.03 -0.95
C ASN A 271 -17.64 8.79 0.33
N LEU A 272 -18.24 9.96 0.55
CA LEU A 272 -18.01 10.74 1.76
C LEU A 272 -19.06 10.44 2.81
N ILE A 273 -18.60 10.12 4.02
CA ILE A 273 -19.43 9.88 5.20
C ILE A 273 -19.00 10.86 6.30
N MET A 274 -19.83 11.86 6.55
CA MET A 274 -19.72 12.81 7.68
C MET A 274 -20.90 12.68 8.62
N SER A 275 -21.63 11.56 8.55
CA SER A 275 -22.73 11.24 9.43
C SER A 275 -23.11 9.78 9.25
N THR A 276 -23.55 9.16 10.34
CA THR A 276 -24.28 7.90 10.32
C THR A 276 -25.63 8.20 10.93
N ASN A 277 -26.72 7.74 10.30
CA ASN A 277 -28.09 8.07 10.70
C ASN A 277 -28.46 7.61 12.13
N THR A 278 -27.59 6.86 12.80
CA THR A 278 -27.89 6.14 14.04
C THR A 278 -26.94 6.42 15.21
N SER A 279 -25.74 6.98 15.04
CA SER A 279 -24.79 7.07 16.17
C SER A 279 -23.69 8.13 16.12
N ARG A 280 -23.35 8.67 14.94
CA ARG A 280 -22.17 9.55 14.80
C ARG A 280 -22.38 10.69 13.83
N SER A 281 -22.02 11.89 14.25
CA SER A 281 -22.02 13.11 13.42
C SER A 281 -20.60 13.55 13.09
N GLY A 282 -20.45 14.17 11.92
CA GLY A 282 -19.22 14.76 11.40
C GLY A 282 -18.59 15.76 12.35
N ASN A 283 -19.33 16.78 12.78
CA ASN A 283 -18.85 17.90 13.60
C ASN A 283 -17.52 18.47 13.06
N CYS A 284 -17.38 18.57 11.74
CA CYS A 284 -16.19 19.12 11.10
C CYS A 284 -16.32 20.62 10.90
N ASN A 285 -15.19 21.35 10.95
CA ASN A 285 -15.12 22.76 10.61
C ASN A 285 -14.29 22.91 9.32
N ILE A 286 -14.95 23.24 8.21
CA ILE A 286 -14.32 23.27 6.89
C ILE A 286 -14.46 24.68 6.30
N THR A 287 -13.34 25.39 6.18
CA THR A 287 -13.23 26.70 5.53
C THR A 287 -12.38 26.62 4.26
N ALA A 288 -12.95 26.92 3.09
CA ALA A 288 -12.27 26.88 1.79
C ALA A 288 -13.04 27.63 0.67
N ALA A 289 -12.49 27.71 -0.55
CA ALA A 289 -13.19 28.26 -1.72
C ALA A 289 -14.50 27.53 -2.03
N ALA A 290 -14.44 26.21 -2.08
CA ALA A 290 -15.58 25.34 -1.82
C ALA A 290 -15.14 24.26 -0.82
N PRO A 291 -15.80 24.15 0.34
CA PRO A 291 -15.57 23.10 1.32
C PRO A 291 -15.52 21.68 0.73
N ILE A 292 -16.49 21.33 -0.12
CA ILE A 292 -16.59 19.99 -0.71
C ILE A 292 -16.72 20.08 -2.23
N ARG A 293 -15.78 19.46 -2.92
CA ARG A 293 -15.82 19.25 -4.37
C ARG A 293 -16.02 17.76 -4.69
N LEU A 294 -16.91 17.50 -5.63
CA LEU A 294 -17.25 16.16 -6.11
C LEU A 294 -16.84 16.05 -7.58
N THR A 295 -15.98 15.08 -7.90
CA THR A 295 -15.48 14.85 -9.26
C THR A 295 -15.69 13.39 -9.64
N ASN A 296 -16.89 13.07 -10.10
CA ASN A 296 -17.39 11.72 -10.37
C ASN A 296 -17.34 10.86 -9.10
N ALA A 297 -17.66 11.46 -7.95
CA ALA A 297 -17.78 10.75 -6.69
C ALA A 297 -18.94 9.74 -6.75
N TYR A 298 -18.91 8.71 -5.92
CA TYR A 298 -20.04 7.80 -5.85
C TYR A 298 -21.23 8.47 -5.15
N ASN A 299 -21.04 8.86 -3.88
CA ASN A 299 -22.09 9.50 -3.10
C ASN A 299 -21.50 10.45 -2.05
N ILE A 300 -22.39 11.22 -1.41
CA ILE A 300 -22.08 12.11 -0.30
C ILE A 300 -23.16 11.99 0.77
N ASN A 301 -22.76 11.70 2.00
CA ASN A 301 -23.62 11.76 3.17
C ASN A 301 -23.08 12.76 4.20
N ILE A 302 -23.75 13.90 4.28
CA ILE A 302 -23.53 14.93 5.32
C ILE A 302 -24.82 15.23 6.11
N ASP A 303 -25.89 14.45 5.93
CA ASP A 303 -27.16 14.66 6.64
C ASP A 303 -26.99 14.43 8.14
N ASN A 304 -27.45 15.33 9.00
CA ASN A 304 -27.19 15.24 10.45
C ASN A 304 -25.70 15.23 10.81
N GLY A 305 -24.88 15.83 9.94
CA GLY A 305 -23.44 15.89 10.15
C GLY A 305 -23.01 16.93 11.18
N TYR A 306 -23.82 17.96 11.49
CA TYR A 306 -23.46 19.06 12.39
C TYR A 306 -22.13 19.74 12.02
N ASN A 307 -21.82 19.75 10.73
CA ASN A 307 -20.61 20.36 10.20
C ASN A 307 -20.79 21.88 10.06
N TYR A 308 -19.70 22.62 10.19
CA TYR A 308 -19.61 24.00 9.76
C TYR A 308 -18.92 24.06 8.40
N LEU A 309 -19.68 24.41 7.37
CA LEU A 309 -19.20 24.56 5.99
C LEU A 309 -19.13 26.04 5.65
N ASN A 310 -17.91 26.57 5.62
CA ASN A 310 -17.62 27.98 5.40
C ASN A 310 -16.96 28.16 4.03
N LYS A 311 -17.71 28.64 3.05
CA LYS A 311 -17.20 28.96 1.72
C LYS A 311 -16.69 30.40 1.64
N SER A 312 -15.56 30.60 0.98
CA SER A 312 -15.11 31.91 0.48
C SER A 312 -15.45 32.13 -0.99
N GLY A 313 -15.84 31.07 -1.71
CA GLY A 313 -16.23 31.10 -3.12
C GLY A 313 -17.73 30.89 -3.35
N ASN A 314 -18.05 30.32 -4.51
CA ASN A 314 -19.42 30.27 -5.01
C ASN A 314 -20.30 29.20 -4.36
N TYR A 315 -19.73 28.06 -3.93
CA TYR A 315 -20.51 26.90 -3.48
C TYR A 315 -19.97 26.33 -2.17
N HIS A 316 -20.84 25.74 -1.35
CA HIS A 316 -20.41 24.94 -0.20
C HIS A 316 -20.08 23.51 -0.64
N VAL A 317 -21.02 22.90 -1.38
CA VAL A 317 -20.89 21.60 -2.03
C VAL A 317 -21.10 21.78 -3.53
N TYR A 318 -20.13 21.34 -4.34
CA TYR A 318 -20.17 21.49 -5.78
C TYR A 318 -19.62 20.27 -6.51
N GLY A 319 -20.31 19.84 -7.56
CA GLY A 319 -19.77 18.88 -8.51
C GLY A 319 -20.79 17.83 -8.95
N ASN A 320 -20.32 16.61 -9.17
CA ASN A 320 -21.12 15.51 -9.70
C ASN A 320 -20.92 14.20 -8.92
N ILE A 321 -22.01 13.43 -8.84
CA ILE A 321 -22.05 12.09 -8.23
C ILE A 321 -22.68 11.07 -9.17
N THR A 322 -22.44 9.79 -8.88
CA THR A 322 -22.86 8.68 -9.75
C THR A 322 -23.76 7.65 -9.07
N ALA A 323 -24.02 7.70 -7.76
CA ALA A 323 -24.76 6.64 -7.06
C ALA A 323 -26.21 6.37 -7.54
N TYR A 324 -26.81 7.26 -8.34
CA TYR A 324 -28.22 7.19 -8.69
C TYR A 324 -28.46 7.05 -10.19
N ALA A 325 -29.44 6.23 -10.58
CA ALA A 325 -29.97 6.22 -11.94
C ALA A 325 -30.76 7.50 -12.24
N CYS A 326 -31.11 7.71 -13.51
CA CYS A 326 -31.84 8.92 -13.93
C CYS A 326 -33.33 8.89 -13.67
N ASN A 327 -33.89 7.70 -13.44
CA ASN A 327 -35.30 7.53 -13.18
C ASN A 327 -35.51 7.64 -11.67
N GLY A 328 -36.19 8.69 -11.22
CA GLY A 328 -36.48 8.90 -9.79
C GLY A 328 -35.35 9.56 -9.01
N MET A 329 -34.84 10.71 -9.51
CA MET A 329 -33.81 11.52 -8.84
C MET A 329 -34.17 11.79 -7.37
N PRO A 330 -33.47 11.19 -6.39
CA PRO A 330 -33.77 11.41 -4.99
C PRO A 330 -33.38 12.84 -4.58
N SER A 331 -33.96 13.31 -3.48
CA SER A 331 -33.40 14.47 -2.80
C SER A 331 -32.17 14.05 -2.00
N LEU A 332 -31.12 14.87 -2.03
CA LEU A 332 -30.02 14.73 -1.08
C LEU A 332 -30.33 15.58 0.16
N TYR A 333 -30.26 14.97 1.33
CA TYR A 333 -30.51 15.64 2.59
C TYR A 333 -29.19 16.10 3.19
N PHE A 334 -29.05 17.40 3.45
CA PHE A 334 -27.90 18.00 4.14
C PHE A 334 -28.36 18.73 5.42
N ARG A 335 -29.33 18.15 6.14
CA ARG A 335 -29.94 18.77 7.33
C ARG A 335 -28.94 18.82 8.47
N ASN A 336 -29.21 19.73 9.40
CA ASN A 336 -28.45 19.92 10.61
C ASN A 336 -26.95 20.13 10.35
N ASN A 337 -26.60 20.95 9.36
CA ASN A 337 -25.26 21.52 9.18
C ASN A 337 -25.37 23.04 9.30
N GLN A 338 -24.31 23.70 9.74
CA GLN A 338 -24.18 25.16 9.68
C GLN A 338 -23.45 25.57 8.40
N TRP A 339 -23.92 26.64 7.78
CA TRP A 339 -23.41 27.18 6.52
C TRP A 339 -23.14 28.67 6.71
N ASN A 340 -22.11 29.22 6.08
CA ASN A 340 -21.90 30.66 6.10
C ASN A 340 -22.69 31.33 4.96
N GLY A 341 -23.35 32.45 5.27
CA GLY A 341 -24.09 33.23 4.28
C GLY A 341 -25.17 32.43 3.55
N THR A 342 -25.43 32.80 2.29
CA THR A 342 -26.44 32.13 1.46
C THR A 342 -25.98 30.73 1.09
N ILE A 343 -26.82 29.73 1.42
CA ILE A 343 -26.59 28.34 1.06
C ILE A 343 -26.63 28.18 -0.47
N THR A 344 -25.47 27.95 -1.06
CA THR A 344 -25.32 27.62 -2.47
C THR A 344 -24.68 26.26 -2.62
N ASN A 345 -25.39 25.35 -3.28
CA ASN A 345 -24.94 23.99 -3.55
C ASN A 345 -25.36 23.60 -4.96
N LEU A 346 -24.52 22.84 -5.65
CA LEU A 346 -24.84 22.30 -6.97
C LEU A 346 -24.23 20.91 -7.12
N VAL A 347 -25.09 19.89 -7.01
CA VAL A 347 -24.71 18.50 -7.21
C VAL A 347 -25.46 17.97 -8.42
N LYS A 348 -24.73 17.39 -9.36
CA LYS A 348 -25.27 16.82 -10.60
C LYS A 348 -25.19 15.31 -10.62
N ASN A 349 -26.22 14.67 -11.16
CA ASN A 349 -26.15 13.29 -11.60
C ASN A 349 -25.66 13.26 -13.05
N ILE A 350 -24.46 12.72 -13.26
CA ILE A 350 -23.85 12.59 -14.59
C ILE A 350 -24.20 11.29 -15.30
N ASN A 351 -24.94 10.40 -14.64
CA ASN A 351 -25.52 9.23 -15.30
C ASN A 351 -26.64 9.61 -16.27
N CYS A 352 -27.06 10.88 -16.27
CA CYS A 352 -28.15 11.38 -17.09
C CYS A 352 -27.64 12.13 -18.30
N SER A 353 -28.37 11.98 -19.41
CA SER A 353 -28.15 12.72 -20.64
C SER A 353 -29.41 13.51 -21.00
N PRO A 354 -29.44 14.84 -20.78
CA PRO A 354 -28.39 15.66 -20.15
C PRO A 354 -28.27 15.43 -18.63
N ALA A 355 -27.12 15.81 -18.05
CA ALA A 355 -26.89 15.70 -16.61
C ALA A 355 -27.95 16.49 -15.81
N GLN A 356 -28.48 15.89 -14.75
CA GLN A 356 -29.58 16.46 -13.96
C GLN A 356 -29.10 16.96 -12.60
N ASN A 357 -29.65 18.06 -12.11
CA ASN A 357 -29.34 18.58 -10.78
C ASN A 357 -30.14 17.80 -9.72
N PHE A 358 -29.50 17.46 -8.59
CA PHE A 358 -30.21 16.96 -7.42
C PHE A 358 -30.98 18.08 -6.73
N THR A 359 -32.17 17.76 -6.20
CA THR A 359 -32.82 18.61 -5.20
C THR A 359 -32.10 18.43 -3.87
N LEU A 360 -31.66 19.54 -3.28
CA LEU A 360 -30.90 19.54 -2.03
C LEU A 360 -31.79 20.07 -0.91
N ILE A 361 -32.07 19.23 0.07
CA ILE A 361 -32.89 19.58 1.24
C ILE A 361 -31.95 19.98 2.37
N THR A 362 -31.97 21.26 2.71
CA THR A 362 -31.21 21.82 3.82
C THR A 362 -32.14 22.24 4.95
N ASN A 363 -31.74 21.97 6.19
CA ASN A 363 -32.35 22.51 7.41
C ASN A 363 -31.19 22.93 8.33
N PRO A 364 -30.69 24.17 8.18
CA PRO A 364 -29.43 24.56 8.78
C PRO A 364 -29.54 24.73 10.31
N THR A 365 -28.46 24.43 11.04
CA THR A 365 -28.37 24.78 12.47
C THR A 365 -27.85 26.21 12.64
N ALA A 366 -28.29 26.89 13.71
CA ALA A 366 -27.82 28.24 14.04
C ALA A 366 -26.39 28.26 14.60
N THR A 367 -25.96 27.16 15.24
CA THR A 367 -24.67 27.06 15.92
C THR A 367 -23.94 25.78 15.53
N TYR A 368 -22.65 25.90 15.25
CA TYR A 368 -21.71 24.80 15.15
C TYR A 368 -21.42 24.27 16.54
N THR A 369 -21.49 22.94 16.69
CA THR A 369 -21.06 22.27 17.91
C THR A 369 -19.69 21.68 17.65
N SER A 370 -18.65 22.28 18.24
CA SER A 370 -17.30 21.71 18.18
C SER A 370 -17.25 20.38 18.92
N CYS A 371 -16.32 19.50 18.54
CA CYS A 371 -16.16 18.20 19.20
C CYS A 371 -15.73 18.26 20.68
N SER A 372 -15.30 19.43 21.16
CA SER A 372 -15.01 19.69 22.56
C SER A 372 -16.31 19.67 23.39
N ASN A 373 -16.73 18.47 23.82
CA ASN A 373 -17.71 18.12 24.88
C ASN A 373 -18.50 16.83 24.59
N LYS A 374 -18.23 16.12 23.49
CA LYS A 374 -18.76 14.76 23.30
C LYS A 374 -17.64 13.74 23.53
N SER A 375 -17.59 13.20 24.74
CA SER A 375 -16.95 11.90 24.94
C SER A 375 -17.60 10.91 23.97
N LEU A 376 -16.78 10.24 23.16
CA LEU A 376 -17.20 9.18 22.27
C LEU A 376 -17.78 8.05 23.13
N LEU A 377 -19.11 8.02 23.28
CA LEU A 377 -19.80 6.78 23.58
C LEU A 377 -19.75 5.95 22.29
N ILE A 378 -18.83 4.98 22.25
CA ILE A 378 -19.01 3.82 21.40
C ILE A 378 -20.15 3.04 22.06
N GLU A 379 -21.39 3.41 21.76
CA GLU A 379 -22.54 2.58 22.10
C GLU A 379 -22.67 1.49 21.04
N ASN A 380 -22.25 0.30 21.44
CA ASN A 380 -22.70 -0.94 20.84
C ASN A 380 -24.21 -1.10 21.11
N ASN A 381 -24.91 -1.67 20.13
CA ASN A 381 -26.28 -2.24 20.14
C ASN A 381 -27.45 -1.29 19.85
N GLU A 382 -28.53 -1.69 19.18
CA GLU A 382 -28.97 -2.90 18.45
C GLU A 382 -30.30 -2.51 17.77
N THR A 383 -30.62 -3.10 16.61
CA THR A 383 -31.88 -3.79 16.27
C THR A 383 -31.97 -3.93 14.75
N THR A 384 -32.12 -5.17 14.29
CA THR A 384 -31.66 -5.74 12.99
C THR A 384 -30.15 -5.91 12.96
N GLU A 385 -29.66 -7.15 12.80
CA GLU A 385 -28.21 -7.44 12.75
C GLU A 385 -27.56 -6.55 11.69
N SER A 386 -26.88 -5.50 12.16
CA SER A 386 -26.23 -4.55 11.26
C SER A 386 -25.09 -5.29 10.57
N SER A 387 -24.84 -5.02 9.29
CA SER A 387 -23.79 -5.71 8.54
C SER A 387 -22.39 -5.58 9.19
N ALA A 388 -22.17 -4.55 10.02
CA ALA A 388 -20.99 -4.40 10.84
C ALA A 388 -20.87 -5.45 11.97
N GLN A 389 -21.97 -5.81 12.63
CA GLN A 389 -21.98 -6.87 13.66
C GLN A 389 -21.68 -8.24 13.04
N ILE A 390 -22.21 -8.51 11.85
CA ILE A 390 -21.94 -9.76 11.11
C ILE A 390 -20.45 -9.87 10.76
N ILE A 391 -19.84 -8.78 10.28
CA ILE A 391 -18.41 -8.77 9.96
C ILE A 391 -17.54 -8.86 11.22
N ASN A 392 -17.88 -8.14 12.30
CA ASN A 392 -17.12 -8.21 13.56
C ASN A 392 -17.20 -9.60 14.18
N TYR A 393 -18.37 -10.23 14.18
CA TYR A 393 -18.52 -11.61 14.66
C TYR A 393 -17.70 -12.60 13.83
N ALA A 394 -17.67 -12.44 12.50
CA ALA A 394 -16.84 -13.28 11.63
C ALA A 394 -15.34 -13.06 11.86
N ASP A 395 -14.92 -11.84 12.19
CA ASP A 395 -13.52 -11.56 12.55
C ASP A 395 -13.14 -12.23 13.89
N ASP A 396 -14.02 -12.18 14.88
CA ASP A 396 -13.83 -12.81 16.19
C ASP A 396 -13.83 -14.35 16.12
N THR A 397 -14.69 -14.93 15.27
CA THR A 397 -14.89 -16.39 15.19
C THR A 397 -14.15 -17.07 14.02
N GLN A 398 -13.61 -16.27 13.09
CA GLN A 398 -13.11 -16.69 11.79
C GLN A 398 -14.14 -17.40 10.88
N ASP A 399 -15.43 -17.30 11.19
CA ASP A 399 -16.53 -17.86 10.37
C ASP A 399 -16.96 -16.89 9.25
N TRP A 400 -16.06 -16.71 8.28
CA TRP A 400 -16.29 -15.85 7.12
C TRP A 400 -17.36 -16.40 6.16
N GLN A 401 -17.59 -17.71 6.17
CA GLN A 401 -18.59 -18.36 5.33
C GLN A 401 -20.01 -17.99 5.76
N ALA A 402 -20.30 -17.99 7.06
CA ALA A 402 -21.61 -17.58 7.56
C ALA A 402 -21.91 -16.11 7.20
N ALA A 403 -20.95 -15.21 7.43
CA ALA A 403 -21.08 -13.80 7.07
C ALA A 403 -21.26 -13.58 5.56
N PHE A 404 -20.50 -14.32 4.74
CA PHE A 404 -20.65 -14.31 3.28
C PHE A 404 -22.07 -14.72 2.88
N ASN A 405 -22.57 -15.85 3.39
CA ASN A 405 -23.88 -16.39 3.07
C ASN A 405 -25.01 -15.42 3.46
N THR A 406 -24.93 -14.79 4.63
CA THR A 406 -25.92 -13.81 5.09
C THR A 406 -26.00 -12.61 4.16
N ASN A 407 -24.85 -12.06 3.73
CA ASN A 407 -24.85 -10.95 2.76
C ASN A 407 -25.31 -11.39 1.37
N ALA A 408 -25.00 -12.63 0.96
CA ALA A 408 -25.41 -13.16 -0.33
C ALA A 408 -26.93 -13.40 -0.44
N GLN A 409 -27.61 -13.69 0.68
CA GLN A 409 -29.06 -13.88 0.71
C GLN A 409 -29.83 -12.63 0.28
N LEU A 410 -29.29 -11.42 0.49
CA LEU A 410 -29.91 -10.16 0.08
C LEU A 410 -30.02 -10.01 -1.45
N PHE A 411 -29.31 -10.85 -2.20
CA PHE A 411 -29.38 -10.91 -3.65
C PHE A 411 -30.31 -12.03 -4.17
N ASN A 412 -30.98 -12.79 -3.29
CA ASN A 412 -31.92 -13.82 -3.69
C ASN A 412 -33.29 -13.21 -4.08
N GLY A 413 -33.89 -13.69 -5.18
CA GLY A 413 -35.18 -13.21 -5.67
C GLY A 413 -35.11 -12.10 -6.74
N SER A 414 -36.28 -11.53 -7.07
CA SER A 414 -36.43 -10.39 -7.97
C SER A 414 -36.04 -9.08 -7.26
N PHE A 415 -35.30 -8.21 -7.96
CA PHE A 415 -34.83 -6.94 -7.40
C PHE A 415 -35.99 -6.14 -6.78
N PRO A 416 -35.84 -5.63 -5.54
CA PRO A 416 -36.79 -4.68 -5.00
C PRO A 416 -36.76 -3.39 -5.84
N GLU A 417 -37.84 -2.60 -5.81
CA GLU A 417 -37.88 -1.29 -6.51
C GLU A 417 -36.60 -0.48 -6.23
N GLU A 418 -36.03 0.11 -7.29
CA GLU A 418 -34.82 0.93 -7.28
C GLU A 418 -35.03 2.20 -6.43
N ASN A 419 -35.03 2.04 -5.11
CA ASN A 419 -35.05 3.14 -4.15
C ASN A 419 -33.67 3.26 -3.44
N PRO A 420 -33.30 4.46 -2.96
CA PRO A 420 -31.97 4.72 -2.40
C PRO A 420 -31.56 3.83 -1.24
N HIS A 421 -32.53 3.41 -0.42
CA HIS A 421 -32.26 2.56 0.75
C HIS A 421 -31.87 1.14 0.31
N ASN A 422 -32.56 0.58 -0.67
CA ASN A 422 -32.29 -0.75 -1.21
C ASN A 422 -30.98 -0.80 -1.98
N VAL A 423 -30.65 0.22 -2.77
CA VAL A 423 -29.36 0.29 -3.49
C VAL A 423 -28.19 0.35 -2.51
N GLN A 424 -28.29 1.19 -1.48
CA GLN A 424 -27.26 1.29 -0.45
C GLN A 424 -27.09 -0.02 0.33
N LEU A 425 -28.19 -0.70 0.66
CA LEU A 425 -28.16 -2.00 1.31
C LEU A 425 -27.43 -3.03 0.45
N LEU A 426 -27.80 -3.14 -0.84
CA LEU A 426 -27.18 -4.09 -1.78
C LEU A 426 -25.69 -3.78 -2.01
N GLU A 427 -25.30 -2.51 -2.11
CA GLU A 427 -23.89 -2.11 -2.25
C GLU A 427 -23.08 -2.47 -1.01
N ASN A 428 -23.60 -2.19 0.19
CA ASN A 428 -22.95 -2.61 1.43
C ASN A 428 -22.80 -4.13 1.49
N SER A 429 -23.83 -4.89 1.09
CA SER A 429 -23.78 -6.35 1.07
C SER A 429 -22.80 -6.89 0.05
N TRP A 430 -22.70 -6.28 -1.13
CA TRP A 430 -21.69 -6.61 -2.14
C TRP A 430 -20.27 -6.42 -1.59
N GLU A 431 -20.00 -5.26 -0.99
CA GLU A 431 -18.69 -4.97 -0.40
C GLU A 431 -18.33 -5.95 0.72
N ASN A 432 -19.30 -6.30 1.58
CA ASN A 432 -19.10 -7.29 2.64
C ASN A 432 -18.85 -8.69 2.09
N MET A 433 -19.54 -9.10 1.03
CA MET A 433 -19.27 -10.39 0.36
C MET A 433 -17.85 -10.45 -0.19
N ARG A 434 -17.39 -9.38 -0.85
CA ARG A 434 -16.00 -9.30 -1.35
C ARG A 434 -14.98 -9.35 -0.21
N TYR A 435 -15.26 -8.67 0.89
CA TYR A 435 -14.40 -8.69 2.07
C TYR A 435 -14.32 -10.11 2.68
N CYS A 436 -15.45 -10.80 2.83
CA CYS A 436 -15.47 -12.18 3.30
C CYS A 436 -14.68 -13.11 2.38
N LEU A 437 -14.87 -13.00 1.05
CA LEU A 437 -14.09 -13.76 0.08
C LEU A 437 -12.58 -13.53 0.19
N LYS A 438 -12.17 -12.27 0.38
CA LYS A 438 -10.75 -11.92 0.59
C LYS A 438 -10.20 -12.64 1.83
N LYS A 439 -10.92 -12.59 2.95
CA LYS A 439 -10.52 -13.27 4.19
C LYS A 439 -10.47 -14.79 4.03
N MET A 440 -11.45 -15.38 3.35
CA MET A 440 -11.46 -16.80 3.02
C MET A 440 -10.28 -17.20 2.13
N TYR A 441 -9.91 -16.34 1.16
CA TYR A 441 -8.73 -16.53 0.33
C TYR A 441 -7.44 -16.53 1.15
N ASP A 442 -7.27 -15.53 2.04
CA ASP A 442 -6.11 -15.41 2.93
C ASP A 442 -5.95 -16.63 3.85
N LEU A 443 -7.06 -17.19 4.31
CA LEU A 443 -7.12 -18.42 5.12
C LEU A 443 -7.01 -19.71 4.30
N LYS A 444 -6.79 -19.61 2.97
CA LYS A 444 -6.71 -20.76 2.03
C LYS A 444 -7.97 -21.63 2.01
N GLN A 445 -9.13 -21.05 2.32
CA GLN A 445 -10.44 -21.72 2.30
C GLN A 445 -11.05 -21.77 0.89
N LEU A 446 -10.44 -21.10 -0.10
CA LEU A 446 -10.89 -21.08 -1.49
C LEU A 446 -9.89 -21.78 -2.41
N HIS A 447 -10.38 -22.68 -3.27
CA HIS A 447 -9.61 -23.41 -4.29
C HIS A 447 -9.95 -23.04 -5.75
N GLY A 448 -9.82 -21.76 -6.11
CA GLY A 448 -10.00 -21.28 -7.49
C GLY A 448 -11.45 -21.12 -7.96
N ILE A 449 -11.72 -21.28 -9.25
CA ILE A 449 -13.04 -20.98 -9.86
C ILE A 449 -14.14 -22.01 -9.55
N ALA A 450 -13.79 -23.16 -8.98
CA ALA A 450 -14.75 -24.24 -8.70
C ALA A 450 -15.56 -24.02 -7.41
N ASN A 451 -15.17 -23.06 -6.55
CA ASN A 451 -15.85 -22.82 -5.28
C ASN A 451 -17.28 -22.29 -5.47
N SER A 452 -18.20 -22.71 -4.63
CA SER A 452 -19.57 -22.20 -4.58
C SER A 452 -19.60 -20.69 -4.34
N GLU A 453 -18.75 -20.20 -3.46
CA GLU A 453 -18.67 -18.79 -3.04
C GLU A 453 -18.17 -17.91 -4.18
N PHE A 454 -17.20 -18.42 -4.96
CA PHE A 454 -16.73 -17.75 -6.17
C PHE A 454 -17.86 -17.60 -7.17
N ASN A 455 -18.55 -18.70 -7.48
CA ASN A 455 -19.66 -18.70 -8.44
C ASN A 455 -20.82 -17.81 -7.98
N GLN A 456 -21.17 -17.85 -6.69
CA GLN A 456 -22.19 -16.99 -6.10
C GLN A 456 -21.79 -15.52 -6.18
N THR A 457 -20.52 -15.19 -5.96
CA THR A 457 -20.01 -13.81 -6.08
C THR A 457 -20.03 -13.33 -7.52
N ILE A 458 -19.67 -14.17 -8.49
CA ILE A 458 -19.78 -13.82 -9.91
C ILE A 458 -21.24 -13.56 -10.30
N ALA A 459 -22.18 -14.36 -9.78
CA ALA A 459 -23.61 -14.16 -10.00
C ALA A 459 -24.12 -12.85 -9.37
N VAL A 460 -23.68 -12.54 -8.14
CA VAL A 460 -24.00 -11.28 -7.47
C VAL A 460 -23.38 -10.08 -8.18
N ASN A 461 -22.13 -10.18 -8.63
CA ASN A 461 -21.49 -9.14 -9.43
C ASN A 461 -22.29 -8.84 -10.70
N HIS A 462 -22.76 -9.88 -11.41
CA HIS A 462 -23.59 -9.69 -12.60
C HIS A 462 -24.88 -8.95 -12.27
N LYS A 463 -25.52 -9.28 -11.15
CA LYS A 463 -26.69 -8.55 -10.64
C LYS A 463 -26.36 -7.09 -10.31
N MET A 464 -25.22 -6.83 -9.67
CA MET A 464 -24.75 -5.47 -9.39
C MET A 464 -24.51 -4.68 -10.68
N GLN A 465 -23.96 -5.30 -11.72
CA GLN A 465 -23.80 -4.66 -13.03
C GLN A 465 -25.15 -4.29 -13.65
N GLN A 466 -26.16 -5.15 -13.51
CA GLN A 466 -27.52 -4.85 -13.98
C GLN A 466 -28.14 -3.69 -13.19
N LEU A 467 -27.97 -3.66 -11.87
CA LEU A 467 -28.42 -2.58 -10.98
C LEU A 467 -27.74 -1.24 -11.35
N GLN A 468 -26.43 -1.28 -11.60
CA GLN A 468 -25.60 -0.12 -11.87
C GLN A 468 -25.46 0.17 -13.38
N ARG A 469 -26.33 -0.40 -14.24
CA ARG A 469 -26.25 -0.24 -15.71
C ARG A 469 -26.24 1.21 -16.19
N ASN A 470 -26.88 2.10 -15.43
CA ASN A 470 -26.95 3.53 -15.72
C ASN A 470 -25.78 4.31 -15.09
N ASN A 471 -25.05 3.71 -14.16
CA ASN A 471 -23.89 4.30 -13.52
C ASN A 471 -22.60 3.87 -14.24
N TYR A 472 -22.24 4.62 -15.28
CA TYR A 472 -21.10 4.33 -16.14
C TYR A 472 -19.83 3.97 -15.35
N TYR A 473 -19.52 4.77 -14.33
CA TYR A 473 -18.31 4.63 -13.50
C TYR A 473 -18.38 3.39 -12.61
N ARG A 474 -19.49 3.17 -11.90
CA ARG A 474 -19.64 1.97 -11.06
C ARG A 474 -19.74 0.71 -11.90
N LEU A 475 -20.35 0.77 -13.08
CA LEU A 475 -20.40 -0.35 -14.03
C LEU A 475 -19.01 -0.72 -14.51
N PHE A 476 -18.18 0.27 -14.89
CA PHE A 476 -16.76 0.03 -15.20
C PHE A 476 -16.06 -0.65 -14.02
N GLN A 477 -16.22 -0.14 -12.80
CA GLN A 477 -15.61 -0.75 -11.62
C GLN A 477 -16.13 -2.16 -11.37
N LEU A 478 -17.43 -2.43 -11.43
CA LEU A 478 -17.98 -3.77 -11.24
C LEU A 478 -17.49 -4.78 -12.29
N LYS A 479 -17.24 -4.33 -13.52
CA LYS A 479 -16.60 -5.14 -14.56
C LYS A 479 -15.13 -5.40 -14.25
N LEU A 480 -14.40 -4.40 -13.78
CA LEU A 480 -13.01 -4.55 -13.34
C LEU A 480 -12.91 -5.46 -12.10
N GLU A 481 -13.79 -5.29 -11.12
CA GLU A 481 -13.91 -6.14 -9.93
C GLU A 481 -14.22 -7.60 -10.30
N LYS A 482 -15.03 -7.82 -11.34
CA LYS A 482 -15.24 -9.16 -11.89
C LYS A 482 -13.94 -9.76 -12.42
N ALA A 483 -13.15 -8.97 -13.14
CA ALA A 483 -11.85 -9.41 -13.63
C ALA A 483 -10.86 -9.70 -12.49
N THR A 484 -10.82 -8.87 -11.45
CA THR A 484 -9.95 -9.10 -10.29
C THR A 484 -10.37 -10.30 -9.45
N LEU A 485 -11.65 -10.67 -9.44
CA LEU A 485 -12.11 -11.94 -8.87
C LEU A 485 -11.53 -13.14 -9.66
N TYR A 486 -11.57 -13.11 -10.99
CA TYR A 486 -10.95 -14.18 -11.80
C TYR A 486 -9.43 -14.25 -11.62
N ARG A 487 -8.75 -13.09 -11.48
CA ARG A 487 -7.33 -13.00 -11.11
C ARG A 487 -7.07 -13.68 -9.77
N MET A 488 -7.85 -13.35 -8.74
CA MET A 488 -7.74 -13.96 -7.40
C MET A 488 -7.94 -15.48 -7.45
N ALA A 489 -8.84 -15.97 -8.31
CA ALA A 489 -9.07 -17.39 -8.52
C ALA A 489 -8.01 -18.09 -9.40
N GLY A 490 -6.97 -17.37 -9.83
CA GLY A 490 -5.88 -17.89 -10.68
C GLY A 490 -6.24 -18.06 -12.16
N ASN A 491 -7.42 -17.63 -12.60
CA ASN A 491 -7.84 -17.69 -14.00
C ASN A 491 -7.49 -16.39 -14.73
N TYR A 492 -6.19 -16.23 -15.00
CA TYR A 492 -5.65 -15.04 -15.67
C TYR A 492 -6.20 -14.85 -17.09
N ASP A 493 -6.51 -15.94 -17.81
CA ASP A 493 -7.07 -15.85 -19.16
C ASP A 493 -8.43 -15.14 -19.14
N LYS A 494 -9.32 -15.55 -18.23
CA LYS A 494 -10.63 -14.90 -18.12
C LYS A 494 -10.55 -13.49 -17.56
N ALA A 495 -9.61 -13.25 -16.63
CA ALA A 495 -9.36 -11.91 -16.10
C ALA A 495 -8.89 -10.96 -17.21
N MET A 496 -7.92 -11.38 -18.03
CA MET A 496 -7.41 -10.60 -19.16
C MET A 496 -8.48 -10.32 -20.19
N GLU A 497 -9.27 -11.32 -20.60
CA GLU A 497 -10.40 -11.15 -21.54
C GLU A 497 -11.36 -10.03 -21.06
N LEU A 498 -11.72 -10.04 -19.77
CA LEU A 498 -12.61 -9.04 -19.19
C LEU A 498 -11.98 -7.64 -19.12
N VAL A 499 -10.67 -7.53 -18.87
CA VAL A 499 -9.99 -6.22 -18.85
C VAL A 499 -9.72 -5.70 -20.26
N GLU A 500 -9.43 -6.56 -21.23
CA GLU A 500 -9.26 -6.17 -22.64
C GLU A 500 -10.52 -5.49 -23.17
N GLU A 501 -11.71 -5.97 -22.83
CA GLU A 501 -12.97 -5.29 -23.15
C GLU A 501 -13.01 -3.85 -22.60
N LEU A 502 -12.47 -3.64 -21.40
CA LEU A 502 -12.42 -2.34 -20.72
C LEU A 502 -11.37 -1.37 -21.29
N THR A 503 -10.34 -1.86 -21.99
CA THR A 503 -9.34 -0.99 -22.65
C THR A 503 -9.93 -0.19 -23.83
N SER A 504 -11.10 -0.59 -24.31
CA SER A 504 -11.87 0.13 -25.34
C SER A 504 -12.75 1.26 -24.78
N ASP A 505 -12.71 1.51 -23.46
CA ASP A 505 -13.49 2.55 -22.80
C ASP A 505 -13.17 3.96 -23.35
N THR A 506 -14.22 4.77 -23.54
CA THR A 506 -14.10 6.11 -24.12
C THR A 506 -13.55 7.16 -23.15
N CYS A 507 -13.55 6.86 -21.84
CA CYS A 507 -12.97 7.71 -20.81
C CYS A 507 -11.48 7.40 -20.65
N SER A 508 -10.62 8.41 -20.88
CA SER A 508 -9.17 8.23 -20.88
C SER A 508 -8.63 7.69 -19.55
N SER A 509 -9.16 8.12 -18.40
CA SER A 509 -8.73 7.63 -17.09
C SER A 509 -9.11 6.18 -16.82
N HIS A 510 -10.26 5.72 -17.34
CA HIS A 510 -10.68 4.33 -17.23
C HIS A 510 -9.87 3.43 -18.15
N LYS A 511 -9.62 3.91 -19.36
CA LYS A 511 -8.72 3.25 -20.30
C LYS A 511 -7.32 3.09 -19.68
N GLU A 512 -6.74 4.15 -19.14
CA GLU A 512 -5.44 4.08 -18.45
C GLU A 512 -5.46 3.09 -17.27
N GLN A 513 -6.54 3.09 -16.48
CA GLN A 513 -6.72 2.12 -15.38
C GLN A 513 -6.81 0.67 -15.91
N ALA A 514 -7.56 0.44 -16.98
CA ALA A 514 -7.71 -0.88 -17.61
C ALA A 514 -6.39 -1.34 -18.24
N ASP A 515 -5.68 -0.47 -18.96
CA ASP A 515 -4.38 -0.74 -19.56
C ASP A 515 -3.33 -1.10 -18.48
N ALA A 516 -3.35 -0.39 -17.35
CA ALA A 516 -2.50 -0.70 -16.21
C ALA A 516 -2.80 -2.08 -15.61
N TRP A 517 -4.08 -2.40 -15.39
CA TRP A 517 -4.50 -3.71 -14.89
C TRP A 517 -4.19 -4.83 -15.88
N LEU A 518 -4.37 -4.60 -17.18
CA LEU A 518 -4.05 -5.56 -18.22
C LEU A 518 -2.55 -5.90 -18.19
N CYS A 519 -1.69 -4.89 -18.04
CA CYS A 519 -0.26 -5.10 -17.91
C CYS A 519 0.10 -5.94 -16.68
N VAL A 520 -0.52 -5.66 -15.52
CA VAL A 520 -0.30 -6.45 -14.29
C VAL A 520 -0.75 -7.89 -14.48
N LEU A 521 -1.92 -8.13 -15.07
CA LEU A 521 -2.44 -9.47 -15.33
C LEU A 521 -1.54 -10.26 -16.30
N GLN A 522 -1.05 -9.62 -17.36
CA GLN A 522 -0.11 -10.22 -18.31
C GLN A 522 1.21 -10.57 -17.64
N LEU A 523 1.72 -9.69 -16.78
CA LEU A 523 2.94 -9.92 -16.00
C LEU A 523 2.77 -11.12 -15.06
N GLU A 524 1.70 -11.14 -14.27
CA GLU A 524 1.40 -12.21 -13.31
C GLU A 524 1.19 -13.56 -13.99
N LYS A 525 0.49 -13.59 -15.14
CA LYS A 525 0.35 -14.79 -15.97
C LYS A 525 1.70 -15.29 -16.46
N ARG A 526 2.57 -14.40 -16.97
CA ARG A 526 3.92 -14.77 -17.42
C ARG A 526 4.76 -15.29 -16.25
N ILE A 527 4.60 -14.72 -15.05
CA ILE A 527 5.25 -15.22 -13.83
C ILE A 527 4.72 -16.61 -13.46
N SER A 528 3.40 -16.80 -13.44
CA SER A 528 2.79 -18.09 -13.09
C SER A 528 3.10 -19.20 -14.10
N GLN A 529 3.36 -18.83 -15.36
CA GLN A 529 3.82 -19.72 -16.42
C GLN A 529 5.35 -19.95 -16.41
N GLY A 530 6.09 -19.29 -15.51
CA GLY A 530 7.55 -19.37 -15.42
C GLY A 530 8.29 -18.70 -16.59
N LEU A 531 7.60 -17.86 -17.38
CA LEU A 531 8.18 -17.11 -18.50
C LEU A 531 9.03 -15.92 -18.04
N ILE A 532 8.83 -15.44 -16.81
CA ILE A 532 9.63 -14.39 -16.18
C ILE A 532 10.34 -14.99 -14.96
N PRO A 533 11.68 -14.98 -14.93
CA PRO A 533 12.41 -15.46 -13.77
C PRO A 533 12.34 -14.43 -12.62
N PRO A 534 12.40 -14.87 -11.34
CA PRO A 534 12.18 -13.99 -10.18
C PRO A 534 13.07 -12.74 -10.11
N ASP A 535 14.32 -12.84 -10.56
CA ASP A 535 15.29 -11.73 -10.61
C ASP A 535 14.91 -10.63 -11.63
N ARG A 536 13.97 -10.91 -12.54
CA ARG A 536 13.49 -9.96 -13.56
C ARG A 536 12.10 -9.41 -13.30
N ILE A 537 11.38 -9.90 -12.29
CA ILE A 537 10.00 -9.47 -11.98
C ILE A 537 9.94 -7.95 -11.77
N GLU A 538 10.83 -7.40 -10.95
CA GLU A 538 10.87 -5.98 -10.64
C GLU A 538 11.16 -5.10 -11.86
N LYS A 539 12.06 -5.57 -12.74
CA LYS A 539 12.40 -4.88 -13.98
C LYS A 539 11.24 -4.90 -14.98
N GLU A 540 10.55 -6.02 -15.12
CA GLU A 540 9.39 -6.15 -16.01
C GLU A 540 8.18 -5.38 -15.44
N ARG A 541 8.03 -5.32 -14.11
CA ARG A 541 6.97 -4.55 -13.43
C ARG A 541 7.09 -3.05 -13.67
N ALA A 542 8.31 -2.51 -13.66
CA ALA A 542 8.57 -1.10 -13.96
C ALA A 542 8.12 -0.67 -15.37
N ASN A 543 7.88 -1.62 -16.28
CA ASN A 543 7.38 -1.33 -17.62
C ASN A 543 5.85 -1.15 -17.67
N CYS A 544 5.11 -1.49 -16.61
CA CYS A 544 3.67 -1.27 -16.59
C CYS A 544 3.33 0.21 -16.36
N PRO A 545 2.32 0.78 -17.05
CA PRO A 545 2.01 2.22 -17.01
C PRO A 545 1.81 2.81 -15.60
N MET A 546 1.32 2.00 -14.65
CA MET A 546 1.13 2.40 -13.25
C MET A 546 2.45 2.68 -12.49
N PHE A 547 3.58 2.18 -13.00
CA PHE A 547 4.90 2.28 -12.37
C PHE A 547 5.89 3.15 -13.15
N GLN A 548 5.47 3.69 -14.31
CA GLN A 548 6.26 4.67 -15.03
C GLN A 548 6.03 6.03 -14.38
N GLU A 549 7.10 6.61 -13.81
CA GLU A 549 7.07 7.99 -13.33
C GLU A 549 6.59 8.92 -14.45
N PRO A 550 5.77 9.95 -14.16
CA PRO A 550 5.39 10.92 -15.18
C PRO A 550 6.64 11.54 -15.79
N ALA A 551 6.87 11.24 -17.07
CA ALA A 551 8.03 11.67 -17.81
C ALA A 551 8.01 13.20 -17.99
N GLN A 552 8.73 13.93 -17.14
CA GLN A 552 9.30 15.21 -17.51
C GLN A 552 10.78 15.26 -17.13
N GLU A 553 11.60 15.42 -18.18
CA GLU A 553 13.02 15.82 -18.18
C GLU A 553 14.08 14.83 -17.67
N GLN A 554 14.17 13.66 -18.29
CA GLN A 554 15.44 12.91 -18.38
C GLN A 554 15.94 12.85 -19.83
N THR A 555 16.36 14.00 -20.34
CA THR A 555 17.36 14.04 -21.41
C THR A 555 18.44 15.03 -21.03
N LYS A 556 19.53 14.53 -20.44
CA LYS A 556 20.92 14.82 -20.85
C LYS A 556 21.95 14.16 -19.92
N SER A 557 22.91 13.47 -20.56
CA SER A 557 24.19 12.94 -20.06
C SER A 557 24.09 11.77 -19.06
N PHE A 558 24.73 10.61 -19.26
CA PHE A 558 26.15 10.42 -19.55
C PHE A 558 26.41 9.15 -20.39
N GLN A 559 27.36 9.26 -21.34
CA GLN A 559 28.04 8.15 -21.98
C GLN A 559 29.29 7.72 -21.17
N ASN A 560 29.57 6.41 -21.26
CA ASN A 560 30.88 5.72 -21.23
C ASN A 560 31.72 5.71 -19.93
N ASN A 561 31.95 4.54 -19.35
CA ASN A 561 33.06 3.65 -19.75
C ASN A 561 33.10 2.34 -18.92
N SER A 562 33.41 1.26 -19.62
CA SER A 562 33.67 -0.10 -19.16
C SER A 562 35.08 -0.28 -18.59
N SER A 563 35.24 -1.09 -17.53
CA SER A 563 36.43 -1.92 -17.30
C SER A 563 36.09 -3.15 -16.46
N ALA A 564 36.48 -4.34 -16.93
CA ALA A 564 36.34 -5.64 -16.29
C ALA A 564 37.40 -5.88 -15.19
N ILE A 565 37.08 -6.62 -14.12
CA ILE A 565 38.06 -7.21 -13.18
C ILE A 565 37.60 -8.60 -12.67
N ASN A 566 38.59 -9.51 -12.66
CA ASN A 566 38.73 -10.90 -12.22
C ASN A 566 37.90 -11.42 -11.02
N ILE A 567 37.46 -12.67 -11.13
CA ILE A 567 36.85 -13.51 -10.08
C ILE A 567 37.77 -14.72 -9.87
N GLU A 568 38.43 -14.88 -8.72
CA GLU A 568 38.96 -16.18 -8.26
C GLU A 568 38.95 -16.32 -6.73
N SER A 569 38.79 -17.57 -6.26
CA SER A 569 38.80 -18.12 -4.88
C SER A 569 37.51 -18.08 -4.05
N SER A 570 36.48 -18.82 -4.49
CA SER A 570 35.47 -19.40 -3.60
C SER A 570 35.03 -20.75 -4.15
N SER A 571 34.51 -21.66 -3.31
CA SER A 571 33.88 -22.89 -3.82
C SER A 571 32.59 -22.53 -4.58
N TRP A 572 32.40 -23.08 -5.77
CA TRP A 572 31.26 -22.74 -6.62
C TRP A 572 30.77 -23.94 -7.43
N ILE A 573 29.49 -23.89 -7.84
CA ILE A 573 28.87 -24.82 -8.79
C ILE A 573 28.33 -24.00 -9.95
N LYS A 574 28.68 -24.37 -11.18
CA LYS A 574 28.12 -23.80 -12.41
C LYS A 574 27.52 -24.94 -13.23
N ILE A 575 26.31 -24.76 -13.73
CA ILE A 575 25.56 -25.79 -14.44
C ILE A 575 25.25 -25.30 -15.85
N ILE A 576 25.68 -26.05 -16.86
CA ILE A 576 25.57 -25.65 -18.27
C ILE A 576 25.19 -26.86 -19.13
N PRO A 577 24.15 -26.78 -19.99
CA PRO A 577 23.21 -25.66 -20.11
C PRO A 577 22.23 -25.60 -18.94
N ASN A 578 21.59 -24.46 -18.73
CA ASN A 578 20.48 -24.31 -17.79
C ASN A 578 19.52 -23.23 -18.32
N PRO A 579 18.31 -23.59 -18.80
CA PRO A 579 17.68 -24.92 -18.74
C PRO A 579 18.35 -25.99 -19.61
N ALA A 580 18.14 -27.27 -19.31
CA ALA A 580 18.70 -28.41 -20.05
C ALA A 580 17.64 -29.47 -20.39
N SER A 581 17.73 -30.06 -21.58
CA SER A 581 16.81 -31.10 -22.06
C SER A 581 17.42 -32.50 -21.98
N GLU A 582 18.67 -32.68 -22.40
CA GLU A 582 19.27 -34.02 -22.53
C GLU A 582 20.32 -34.32 -21.45
N GLN A 583 21.19 -33.36 -21.16
CA GLN A 583 22.25 -33.50 -20.16
C GLN A 583 22.65 -32.12 -19.60
N ILE A 584 23.24 -32.11 -18.41
CA ILE A 584 23.92 -30.95 -17.84
C ILE A 584 25.40 -31.28 -17.60
N THR A 585 26.25 -30.28 -17.73
CA THR A 585 27.62 -30.30 -17.20
C THR A 585 27.64 -29.53 -15.88
N LEU A 586 27.98 -30.24 -14.80
CA LEU A 586 28.25 -29.68 -13.49
C LEU A 586 29.73 -29.33 -13.42
N CYS A 587 30.05 -28.04 -13.49
CA CYS A 587 31.39 -27.51 -13.24
C CYS A 587 31.46 -27.12 -11.76
N VAL A 588 32.33 -27.76 -11.00
CA VAL A 588 32.44 -27.56 -9.55
C VAL A 588 33.87 -27.23 -9.19
N ASN A 589 34.07 -26.19 -8.40
CA ASN A 589 35.34 -25.90 -7.77
C ASN A 589 35.19 -26.08 -6.26
N SER A 590 35.92 -27.02 -5.67
CA SER A 590 35.94 -27.26 -4.22
C SER A 590 37.31 -26.93 -3.64
N GLU A 591 37.36 -26.06 -2.63
CA GLU A 591 38.59 -25.70 -1.94
C GLU A 591 38.97 -26.80 -0.92
N SER A 592 40.17 -27.38 -1.06
CA SER A 592 40.88 -28.26 -0.11
C SER A 592 40.55 -29.76 -0.05
N GLU A 593 41.57 -30.52 0.37
CA GLU A 593 41.68 -31.97 0.55
C GLU A 593 40.56 -32.55 1.43
N ASN A 594 39.65 -33.34 0.83
CA ASN A 594 38.65 -34.26 1.42
C ASN A 594 37.59 -34.61 0.36
N PRO A 595 37.05 -35.85 0.34
CA PRO A 595 36.03 -36.25 -0.60
C PRO A 595 34.78 -35.37 -0.45
N CYS A 596 34.38 -34.73 -1.55
CA CYS A 596 33.18 -33.88 -1.62
C CYS A 596 32.10 -34.58 -2.44
N GLU A 597 30.85 -34.41 -2.02
CA GLU A 597 29.70 -34.99 -2.68
C GLU A 597 28.81 -33.88 -3.22
N LEU A 598 28.24 -34.09 -4.40
CA LEU A 598 27.22 -33.23 -4.94
C LEU A 598 25.89 -33.99 -4.93
N GLU A 599 24.97 -33.49 -4.12
CA GLU A 599 23.62 -34.03 -3.99
C GLU A 599 22.67 -33.28 -4.92
N ILE A 600 21.87 -34.00 -5.69
CA ILE A 600 20.83 -33.43 -6.53
C ILE A 600 19.45 -33.76 -5.94
N THR A 601 18.63 -32.73 -5.74
CA THR A 601 17.26 -32.84 -5.22
C THR A 601 16.26 -32.14 -6.14
N ASN A 602 15.00 -32.56 -6.16
CA ASN A 602 13.93 -31.83 -6.86
C ASN A 602 13.38 -30.67 -6.01
N ILE A 603 12.40 -29.92 -6.55
CA ILE A 603 11.81 -28.76 -5.86
C ILE A 603 11.10 -29.09 -4.53
N PHE A 604 10.70 -30.34 -4.34
CA PHE A 604 10.07 -30.81 -3.10
C PHE A 604 11.09 -31.35 -2.10
N GLY A 605 12.39 -31.30 -2.43
CA GLY A 605 13.48 -31.81 -1.59
C GLY A 605 13.68 -33.31 -1.69
N GLU A 606 13.04 -34.00 -2.63
CA GLU A 606 13.27 -35.42 -2.89
C GLU A 606 14.66 -35.63 -3.47
N HIS A 607 15.41 -36.58 -2.91
CA HIS A 607 16.74 -36.94 -3.35
C HIS A 607 16.72 -37.69 -4.68
N ILE A 608 17.52 -37.24 -5.66
CA ILE A 608 17.60 -37.83 -7.00
C ILE A 608 18.90 -38.62 -7.17
N GLU A 609 20.04 -38.03 -6.85
CA GLU A 609 21.33 -38.72 -6.85
C GLU A 609 22.42 -37.97 -6.07
N THR A 610 23.46 -38.71 -5.70
CA THR A 610 24.74 -38.18 -5.18
C THR A 610 25.87 -38.49 -6.15
N ILE A 611 26.70 -37.49 -6.43
CA ILE A 611 27.86 -37.59 -7.32
C ILE A 611 29.12 -37.28 -6.51
N SER A 612 30.07 -38.21 -6.47
CA SER A 612 31.40 -37.94 -5.89
C SER A 612 32.22 -37.04 -6.81
N ILE A 613 32.82 -35.99 -6.25
CA ILE A 613 33.59 -35.00 -6.99
C ILE A 613 35.05 -34.99 -6.50
N ASN A 614 35.98 -34.93 -7.45
CA ASN A 614 37.40 -34.81 -7.17
C ASN A 614 37.75 -33.44 -6.58
N GLU A 615 38.89 -33.35 -5.91
CA GLU A 615 39.40 -32.12 -5.31
C GLU A 615 39.74 -31.07 -6.38
N GLY A 616 39.51 -29.79 -6.06
CA GLY A 616 39.73 -28.68 -6.98
C GLY A 616 38.60 -28.52 -8.01
N TYR A 617 38.98 -28.15 -9.24
CA TYR A 617 38.03 -28.03 -10.34
C TYR A 617 37.69 -29.39 -10.94
N SER A 618 36.40 -29.69 -11.05
CA SER A 618 35.88 -30.92 -11.64
C SER A 618 34.68 -30.62 -12.53
N GLU A 619 34.59 -31.32 -13.65
CA GLU A 619 33.42 -31.31 -14.51
C GLU A 619 32.79 -32.69 -14.55
N ARG A 620 31.48 -32.75 -14.38
CA ARG A 620 30.70 -33.99 -14.53
C ARG A 620 29.51 -33.76 -15.45
N VAL A 621 29.42 -34.58 -16.49
CA VAL A 621 28.22 -34.65 -17.33
C VAL A 621 27.21 -35.57 -16.67
N VAL A 622 26.00 -35.07 -16.47
CA VAL A 622 24.85 -35.79 -15.89
C VAL A 622 23.78 -35.92 -16.98
N PRO A 623 23.52 -37.13 -17.48
CA PRO A 623 22.38 -37.37 -18.36
C PRO A 623 21.08 -37.17 -17.58
N LEU A 624 20.09 -36.52 -18.23
CA LEU A 624 18.82 -36.14 -17.62
C LEU A 624 17.69 -37.14 -17.92
N ASP A 625 18.02 -38.32 -18.43
CA ASP A 625 17.07 -39.39 -18.78
C ASP A 625 16.24 -39.89 -17.59
N LYS A 626 16.77 -39.77 -16.37
CA LYS A 626 16.08 -40.12 -15.11
C LYS A 626 15.41 -38.93 -14.40
N TYR A 627 15.47 -37.74 -14.99
CA TYR A 627 14.92 -36.52 -14.40
C TYR A 627 13.58 -36.18 -15.04
N SER A 628 12.53 -36.05 -14.24
CA SER A 628 11.25 -35.52 -14.71
C SER A 628 11.35 -34.02 -14.98
N LYS A 629 10.54 -33.49 -15.89
CA LYS A 629 10.43 -32.05 -16.13
C LYS A 629 10.18 -31.29 -14.81
N GLY A 630 11.07 -30.37 -14.47
CA GLY A 630 10.99 -29.69 -13.17
C GLY A 630 12.24 -28.91 -12.78
N ILE A 631 12.18 -28.36 -11.58
CA ILE A 631 13.28 -27.61 -10.96
C ILE A 631 14.04 -28.54 -10.02
N TYR A 632 15.37 -28.49 -10.13
CA TYR A 632 16.30 -29.27 -9.33
C TYR A 632 17.36 -28.37 -8.70
N PHE A 633 17.96 -28.86 -7.61
CA PHE A 633 19.02 -28.20 -6.87
C PHE A 633 20.21 -29.14 -6.74
N ALA A 634 21.37 -28.71 -7.27
CA ALA A 634 22.66 -29.33 -7.01
C ALA A 634 23.29 -28.69 -5.78
N SER A 635 23.54 -29.47 -4.74
CA SER A 635 24.11 -29.04 -3.46
C SER A 635 25.49 -29.65 -3.27
N LEU A 636 26.53 -28.84 -3.13
CA LEU A 636 27.86 -29.31 -2.74
C LEU A 636 27.87 -29.56 -1.23
N ILE A 637 28.07 -30.81 -0.83
CA ILE A 637 28.13 -31.27 0.56
C ILE A 637 29.57 -31.53 0.93
N LYS A 638 30.01 -30.94 2.04
CA LYS A 638 31.31 -31.19 2.68
C LYS A 638 31.10 -31.38 4.17
N ASN A 639 31.66 -32.46 4.73
CA ASN A 639 31.53 -32.80 6.16
C ASN A 639 30.05 -32.80 6.64
N GLY A 640 29.12 -33.30 5.82
CA GLY A 640 27.69 -33.36 6.13
C GLY A 640 26.96 -32.01 6.10
N ARG A 641 27.57 -30.93 5.58
CA ARG A 641 26.95 -29.60 5.44
C ARG A 641 26.90 -29.15 3.98
N LYS A 642 25.77 -28.56 3.58
CA LYS A 642 25.59 -27.94 2.25
C LYS A 642 26.33 -26.60 2.21
N LEU A 643 27.33 -26.49 1.34
CA LEU A 643 28.17 -25.30 1.18
C LEU A 643 27.67 -24.36 0.09
N VAL A 644 27.28 -24.93 -1.06
CA VAL A 644 26.81 -24.20 -2.24
C VAL A 644 25.60 -24.93 -2.79
N ILE A 645 24.54 -24.20 -3.14
CA ILE A 645 23.35 -24.75 -3.76
C ILE A 645 23.11 -23.99 -5.06
N GLN A 646 23.06 -24.71 -6.18
CA GLN A 646 22.81 -24.14 -7.50
C GLN A 646 21.55 -24.78 -8.11
N ARG A 647 20.61 -23.93 -8.54
CA ARG A 647 19.37 -24.36 -9.18
C ARG A 647 19.58 -24.64 -10.66
N PHE A 648 19.01 -25.74 -11.16
CA PHE A 648 18.87 -25.99 -12.60
C PHE A 648 17.49 -26.53 -12.97
N THR A 649 17.10 -26.34 -14.22
CA THR A 649 15.77 -26.73 -14.73
C THR A 649 15.92 -27.78 -15.82
N VAL A 650 15.21 -28.89 -15.67
CA VAL A 650 15.07 -29.95 -16.69
C VAL A 650 13.78 -29.70 -17.47
N VAL A 651 13.88 -29.64 -18.80
CA VAL A 651 12.76 -29.23 -19.68
C VAL A 651 12.24 -30.32 -20.62
N ASN A 652 12.86 -31.51 -20.63
CA ASN A 652 12.37 -32.65 -21.42
C ASN A 652 11.14 -33.31 -20.80
#